data_AF-A0A9D7DFC1-F1
#
_entry.id   AF-A0A9D7DFC1-F1
#
_cell.length_a   1.000
_cell.length_b   1.000
_cell.length_c   1.000
_cell.angle_alpha   90.00
_cell.angle_beta   90.00
_cell.angle_gamma   90.00
#
_symmetry.space_group_name_H-M   'P 1'
#
loop_
_entity.id
_entity.type
_entity.pdbx_description
1 polymer ?
#
loop_
_entity_poly.entity_id
_entity_poly.type
_entity_poly.pdbx_seq_one_letter_code
_entity_poly.pdbx_strand_id
1 'polypeptide(L)'
;MFRSIVRAILFAVFSVAVLPAVAGPLQKAFQALEVHNYFLARELFQKQVKKHPAAAWYGLSVISGRANNPFFSVDSCYSFAMRADAAFTAAPDKERLYIGKNGVDHAAIEAQKAHAFGLAWDVAKSVNTIASYDRYINTYLQSPHVAEATLIRDHLAFRKARDQNTSAAYLTFIETYPSAHEVYEARNRFNEAVYRETTADRSVASYSTFIEQHTESPYVRQAEDEIFRLETPGRTAAEYKAFIARHPRNHRVNDAWRAIYEQYTRDLSTNTITRFLQEFPDYPFVEELVGDYQAASLFLLPFRQDGKWGFIDDKGTERVKAQYEWVEPFEGGQALVGLNGRTGTINRGGRVVVPVEFDDVSDPAEGTSTVERAGKVGAVDRSGELVVPMVFSEVGEFSGGLAYAAGEDKYGYINARGEVVIPFQFVSAGTFHNGIAVVETDTGFGAIDMRGSIVVPPQYEWVEGFEEPLSRVRKDGRVGLISSFGDVVLPLDYTHVGPFVDGLALVVENNKCGYVDGRGQLVVPLEYEAPEGVTSFGDFRNGRAEVQSTGKRCLINAKNERVFPCQFTDIGPATGALVPIRKKGKWGYASNKGTVVFDNKYDMAWEMLRGMARVKSGELMGLIDSTGKEVVPPRYKDINETPFGTFIVKSDAGSGLIDRTGRELIAPGYAMVAPMDARIVKVERNERFGYIDLTEDRFIWKEAGFDPPTTAAP
;
A
#
# COMPACT_ATOMS: atom_id res chain seq x y z
N MET A 1 -60.92 -30.42 5.49
CA MET A 1 -61.71 -30.66 6.73
C MET A 1 -62.52 -29.39 6.96
N PHE A 2 -63.84 -29.32 7.11
CA PHE A 2 -65.00 -30.21 7.14
C PHE A 2 -66.16 -29.26 6.72
N ARG A 3 -66.92 -29.53 5.65
CA ARG A 3 -68.31 -30.06 5.71
C ARG A 3 -69.19 -29.33 6.74
N SER A 4 -70.19 -28.51 6.37
CA SER A 4 -71.54 -28.82 5.84
C SER A 4 -72.48 -27.81 6.58
N ILE A 5 -73.63 -27.29 6.11
CA ILE A 5 -74.92 -27.95 5.84
C ILE A 5 -75.85 -26.89 5.19
N VAL A 6 -76.68 -27.38 4.28
CA VAL A 6 -77.76 -26.74 3.54
C VAL A 6 -79.06 -26.63 4.36
N ARG A 7 -79.82 -25.54 4.16
CA ARG A 7 -81.29 -25.32 4.30
C ARG A 7 -82.07 -26.05 5.42
N ALA A 8 -82.87 -25.27 6.16
CA ALA A 8 -84.35 -25.28 6.12
C ALA A 8 -84.92 -24.73 7.43
N ILE A 9 -85.73 -23.67 7.38
CA ILE A 9 -86.86 -23.50 8.33
C ILE A 9 -88.07 -23.01 7.53
N LEU A 10 -89.06 -23.90 7.48
CA LEU A 10 -90.42 -23.68 7.02
C LEU A 10 -91.17 -22.67 7.89
N PHE A 11 -92.08 -21.96 7.26
CA PHE A 11 -93.24 -21.31 7.87
C PHE A 11 -93.98 -22.26 8.82
N ALA A 12 -94.23 -21.81 10.05
CA ALA A 12 -95.29 -22.33 10.90
C ALA A 12 -96.20 -21.16 11.33
N VAL A 13 -97.41 -21.20 10.79
CA VAL A 13 -98.53 -20.31 11.05
C VAL A 13 -99.03 -20.53 12.48
N PHE A 14 -99.14 -19.47 13.27
CA PHE A 14 -100.13 -19.39 14.36
C PHE A 14 -101.14 -18.29 14.01
N SER A 15 -102.30 -18.73 13.55
CA SER A 15 -103.50 -17.92 13.38
C SER A 15 -104.18 -17.72 14.72
N VAL A 16 -104.12 -16.50 15.26
CA VAL A 16 -105.16 -15.97 16.14
C VAL A 16 -105.90 -14.90 15.34
N ALA A 17 -107.20 -15.13 15.16
CA ALA A 17 -108.11 -14.23 14.46
C ALA A 17 -108.26 -12.92 15.24
N VAL A 18 -107.80 -11.82 14.64
CA VAL A 18 -108.20 -10.46 15.01
C VAL A 18 -108.88 -9.88 13.76
N LEU A 19 -110.12 -9.38 13.93
CA LEU A 19 -110.84 -8.61 12.91
C LEU A 19 -109.91 -7.59 12.26
N PRO A 20 -110.01 -7.31 10.94
CA PRO A 20 -109.13 -6.34 10.30
C PRO A 20 -109.49 -4.94 10.85
N ALA A 21 -108.74 -4.48 11.83
CA ALA A 21 -108.64 -3.06 12.11
C ALA A 21 -108.24 -2.40 10.78
N VAL A 22 -109.03 -1.42 10.32
CA VAL A 22 -108.76 -0.72 9.06
C VAL A 22 -107.32 -0.22 9.10
N ALA A 23 -106.45 -0.85 8.30
CA ALA A 23 -105.02 -0.60 8.37
C ALA A 23 -104.77 0.91 8.13
N GLY A 24 -104.10 1.54 9.10
CA GLY A 24 -103.76 2.96 9.01
C GLY A 24 -102.81 3.24 7.84
N PRO A 25 -102.69 4.50 7.37
CA PRO A 25 -101.85 4.85 6.22
C PRO A 25 -100.39 4.36 6.32
N LEU A 26 -99.81 4.35 7.53
CA LEU A 26 -98.47 3.82 7.78
C LEU A 26 -98.39 2.29 7.65
N GLN A 27 -99.38 1.57 8.20
CA GLN A 27 -99.43 0.11 8.11
C GLN A 27 -99.65 -0.36 6.65
N LYS A 28 -100.45 0.38 5.88
CA LYS A 28 -100.60 0.17 4.43
C LYS A 28 -99.28 0.40 3.67
N ALA A 29 -98.46 1.35 4.10
CA ALA A 29 -97.14 1.60 3.50
C ALA A 29 -96.19 0.40 3.71
N PHE A 30 -96.15 -0.17 4.92
CA PHE A 30 -95.35 -1.36 5.21
C PHE A 30 -95.90 -2.63 4.53
N GLN A 31 -97.22 -2.81 4.46
CA GLN A 31 -97.84 -3.91 3.69
C GLN A 31 -97.47 -3.81 2.19
N ALA A 32 -97.51 -2.61 1.61
CA ALA A 32 -97.08 -2.39 0.24
C ALA A 32 -95.58 -2.69 0.03
N LEU A 33 -94.74 -2.36 1.03
CA LEU A 33 -93.30 -2.66 1.01
C LEU A 33 -93.01 -4.16 1.10
N GLU A 34 -93.81 -4.90 1.86
CA GLU A 34 -93.71 -6.35 2.06
C GLU A 34 -94.01 -7.13 0.77
N VAL A 35 -95.05 -6.72 0.04
CA VAL A 35 -95.41 -7.31 -1.27
C VAL A 35 -94.65 -6.69 -2.46
N HIS A 36 -93.58 -5.95 -2.19
CA HIS A 36 -92.70 -5.32 -3.20
C HIS A 36 -93.41 -4.31 -4.14
N ASN A 37 -94.53 -3.70 -3.71
CA ASN A 37 -95.15 -2.59 -4.42
C ASN A 37 -94.46 -1.26 -4.06
N TYR A 38 -93.24 -1.07 -4.58
CA TYR A 38 -92.36 0.03 -4.20
C TYR A 38 -92.90 1.42 -4.54
N PHE A 39 -93.67 1.57 -5.64
CA PHE A 39 -94.26 2.85 -6.04
C PHE A 39 -95.29 3.32 -5.00
N LEU A 40 -96.22 2.44 -4.64
CA LEU A 40 -97.24 2.73 -3.63
C LEU A 40 -96.61 2.90 -2.25
N ALA A 41 -95.69 2.02 -1.86
CA ALA A 41 -95.00 2.11 -0.58
C ALA A 41 -94.26 3.46 -0.45
N ARG A 42 -93.51 3.87 -1.48
CA ARG A 42 -92.78 5.13 -1.50
C ARG A 42 -93.70 6.34 -1.36
N GLU A 43 -94.79 6.39 -2.13
CA GLU A 43 -95.76 7.49 -2.07
C GLU A 43 -96.39 7.59 -0.67
N LEU A 44 -96.78 6.45 -0.10
CA LEU A 44 -97.38 6.41 1.23
C LEU A 44 -96.39 6.83 2.31
N PHE A 45 -95.14 6.33 2.29
CA PHE A 45 -94.12 6.76 3.24
C PHE A 45 -93.80 8.26 3.13
N GLN A 46 -93.69 8.82 1.92
CA GLN A 46 -93.49 10.26 1.72
C GLN A 46 -94.59 11.10 2.39
N LYS A 47 -95.86 10.67 2.28
CA LYS A 47 -96.98 11.34 2.97
C LYS A 47 -96.94 11.18 4.49
N GLN A 48 -96.29 10.14 5.01
CA GLN A 48 -96.16 9.89 6.46
C GLN A 48 -94.96 10.58 7.11
N VAL A 49 -94.01 11.14 6.36
CA VAL A 49 -92.80 11.79 6.91
C VAL A 49 -93.11 12.82 7.99
N LYS A 50 -94.17 13.63 7.85
CA LYS A 50 -94.52 14.65 8.85
C LYS A 50 -95.12 14.06 10.15
N LYS A 51 -95.80 12.92 10.05
CA LYS A 51 -96.60 12.35 11.14
C LYS A 51 -95.86 11.25 11.89
N HIS A 52 -95.15 10.40 11.16
CA HIS A 52 -94.38 9.26 11.67
C HIS A 52 -92.98 9.26 11.04
N PRO A 53 -92.15 10.30 11.29
CA PRO A 53 -90.89 10.55 10.56
C PRO A 53 -89.91 9.39 10.62
N ALA A 54 -89.72 8.76 11.79
CA ALA A 54 -88.80 7.64 11.96
C ALA A 54 -89.17 6.45 11.08
N ALA A 55 -90.44 6.02 11.14
CA ALA A 55 -90.94 4.89 10.35
C ALA A 55 -91.00 5.21 8.84
N ALA A 56 -91.35 6.44 8.48
CA ALA A 56 -91.40 6.88 7.09
C ALA A 56 -90.02 6.92 6.44
N TRP A 57 -89.02 7.52 7.11
CA TRP A 57 -87.65 7.53 6.62
C TRP A 57 -87.03 6.13 6.62
N TYR A 58 -87.35 5.29 7.61
CA TYR A 58 -86.95 3.89 7.62
C TYR A 58 -87.49 3.14 6.38
N GLY A 59 -88.79 3.25 6.11
CA GLY A 59 -89.41 2.63 4.93
C GLY A 59 -88.81 3.13 3.61
N LEU A 60 -88.56 4.44 3.49
CA LEU A 60 -87.89 5.02 2.32
C LEU A 60 -86.43 4.56 2.17
N SER A 61 -85.72 4.35 3.28
CA SER A 61 -84.38 3.75 3.27
C SER A 61 -84.43 2.30 2.77
N VAL A 62 -85.35 1.48 3.29
CA VAL A 62 -85.52 0.08 2.86
C VAL A 62 -85.84 -0.02 1.38
N ILE A 63 -86.68 0.87 0.85
CA ILE A 63 -86.96 0.96 -0.60
C ILE A 63 -85.66 1.31 -1.36
N SER A 64 -84.94 2.35 -0.92
CA SER A 64 -83.74 2.81 -1.62
C SER A 64 -82.57 1.83 -1.52
N GLY A 65 -82.60 0.88 -0.58
CA GLY A 65 -81.58 -0.14 -0.36
C GLY A 65 -81.82 -1.49 -1.06
N ARG A 66 -82.87 -1.65 -1.86
CA ARG A 66 -83.18 -2.90 -2.58
C ARG A 66 -82.81 -2.77 -4.07
N ALA A 67 -81.83 -3.53 -4.55
CA ALA A 67 -81.29 -3.37 -5.92
C ALA A 67 -82.31 -3.66 -7.05
N ASN A 68 -83.39 -4.38 -6.78
CA ASN A 68 -84.41 -4.80 -7.75
C ASN A 68 -85.56 -3.79 -7.93
N ASN A 69 -85.34 -2.50 -7.67
CA ASN A 69 -86.37 -1.47 -7.85
C ASN A 69 -85.80 -0.13 -8.37
N PRO A 70 -86.61 0.67 -9.09
CA PRO A 70 -86.14 1.88 -9.79
C PRO A 70 -85.75 3.04 -8.85
N PHE A 71 -85.96 2.89 -7.54
CA PHE A 71 -85.58 3.87 -6.53
C PHE A 71 -84.29 3.50 -5.80
N PHE A 72 -83.62 2.42 -6.21
CA PHE A 72 -82.35 2.02 -5.63
C PHE A 72 -81.33 3.15 -5.72
N SER A 73 -80.81 3.56 -4.57
CA SER A 73 -79.79 4.59 -4.44
C SER A 73 -79.13 4.42 -3.08
N VAL A 74 -77.85 4.08 -3.09
CA VAL A 74 -77.06 3.85 -1.87
C VAL A 74 -77.01 5.13 -1.01
N ASP A 75 -76.76 6.28 -1.64
CA ASP A 75 -76.74 7.57 -0.94
C ASP A 75 -78.11 7.93 -0.33
N SER A 76 -79.20 7.66 -1.04
CA SER A 76 -80.56 7.88 -0.51
C SER A 76 -80.89 6.89 0.61
N CYS A 77 -80.48 5.63 0.47
CA CYS A 77 -80.62 4.59 1.49
C CYS A 77 -79.96 5.04 2.81
N TYR A 78 -78.69 5.45 2.75
CA TYR A 78 -77.96 5.96 3.90
C TYR A 78 -78.56 7.25 4.46
N SER A 79 -78.82 8.25 3.61
CA SER A 79 -79.38 9.54 4.05
C SER A 79 -80.73 9.36 4.76
N PHE A 80 -81.60 8.50 4.23
CA PHE A 80 -82.87 8.19 4.87
C PHE A 80 -82.69 7.37 6.15
N ALA A 81 -81.75 6.43 6.23
CA ALA A 81 -81.46 5.69 7.46
C ALA A 81 -80.98 6.63 8.58
N MET A 82 -80.08 7.58 8.26
CA MET A 82 -79.61 8.60 9.21
C MET A 82 -80.74 9.53 9.67
N ARG A 83 -81.64 9.93 8.77
CA ARG A 83 -82.83 10.71 9.14
C ARG A 83 -83.81 9.91 10.00
N ALA A 84 -83.96 8.61 9.74
CA ALA A 84 -84.79 7.71 10.54
C ALA A 84 -84.23 7.58 11.96
N ASP A 85 -82.93 7.39 12.10
CA ASP A 85 -82.21 7.30 13.38
C ASP A 85 -82.33 8.59 14.20
N ALA A 86 -82.05 9.74 13.60
CA ALA A 86 -82.23 11.03 14.25
C ALA A 86 -83.69 11.26 14.68
N ALA A 87 -84.65 10.93 13.82
CA ALA A 87 -86.07 11.07 14.14
C ALA A 87 -86.53 10.07 15.22
N PHE A 88 -86.02 8.85 15.23
CA PHE A 88 -86.33 7.83 16.24
C PHE A 88 -85.76 8.23 17.60
N THR A 89 -84.52 8.74 17.61
CA THR A 89 -83.84 9.26 18.80
C THR A 89 -84.58 10.46 19.40
N ALA A 90 -85.18 11.30 18.57
CA ALA A 90 -85.99 12.44 19.03
C ALA A 90 -87.46 12.08 19.38
N ALA A 91 -87.95 10.90 19.00
CA ALA A 91 -89.36 10.54 19.16
C ALA A 91 -89.74 10.20 20.62
N PRO A 92 -90.96 10.58 21.09
CA PRO A 92 -91.47 10.16 22.39
C PRO A 92 -91.74 8.64 22.46
N ASP A 93 -91.71 8.05 23.65
CA ASP A 93 -91.90 6.60 23.85
C ASP A 93 -93.20 6.05 23.26
N LYS A 94 -94.28 6.84 23.33
CA LYS A 94 -95.57 6.47 22.74
C LYS A 94 -95.50 6.30 21.22
N GLU A 95 -94.71 7.13 20.54
CA GLU A 95 -94.51 7.04 19.10
C GLU A 95 -93.63 5.83 18.77
N ARG A 96 -92.52 5.62 19.50
CA ARG A 96 -91.64 4.44 19.33
C ARG A 96 -92.41 3.13 19.49
N LEU A 97 -93.27 3.02 20.52
CA LEU A 97 -94.15 1.86 20.72
C LEU A 97 -95.17 1.68 19.58
N TYR A 98 -95.67 2.76 19.00
CA TYR A 98 -96.61 2.70 17.87
C TYR A 98 -95.94 2.20 16.59
N ILE A 99 -94.78 2.76 16.23
CA ILE A 99 -94.06 2.37 15.02
C ILE A 99 -93.38 1.00 15.15
N GLY A 100 -93.01 0.60 16.37
CA GLY A 100 -92.45 -0.73 16.67
C GLY A 100 -93.39 -1.89 16.31
N LYS A 101 -94.72 -1.66 16.31
CA LYS A 101 -95.71 -2.64 15.81
C LYS A 101 -95.55 -2.96 14.32
N ASN A 102 -94.86 -2.12 13.57
CA ASN A 102 -94.54 -2.32 12.15
C ASN A 102 -93.08 -2.76 11.95
N GLY A 103 -92.40 -3.22 13.02
CA GLY A 103 -91.02 -3.68 12.96
C GLY A 103 -89.97 -2.56 12.92
N VAL A 104 -90.35 -1.32 13.28
CA VAL A 104 -89.40 -0.19 13.35
C VAL A 104 -89.00 0.07 14.79
N ASP A 105 -87.85 -0.43 15.18
CA ASP A 105 -87.19 -0.14 16.45
C ASP A 105 -85.73 0.29 16.22
N HIS A 106 -85.01 0.57 17.31
CA HIS A 106 -83.59 0.97 17.25
C HIS A 106 -82.74 -0.10 16.54
N ALA A 107 -82.96 -1.38 16.83
CA ALA A 107 -82.19 -2.47 16.23
C ALA A 107 -82.44 -2.58 14.72
N ALA A 108 -83.68 -2.39 14.27
CA ALA A 108 -84.05 -2.37 12.86
C ALA A 108 -83.41 -1.18 12.13
N ILE A 109 -83.37 0.01 12.74
CA ILE A 109 -82.73 1.19 12.17
C ILE A 109 -81.21 1.03 12.10
N GLU A 110 -80.57 0.51 13.15
CA GLU A 110 -79.14 0.20 13.14
C GLU A 110 -78.79 -0.88 12.11
N ALA A 111 -79.60 -1.93 11.99
CA ALA A 111 -79.45 -2.94 10.95
C ALA A 111 -79.58 -2.33 9.54
N GLN A 112 -80.47 -1.35 9.36
CA GLN A 112 -80.62 -0.66 8.08
C GLN A 112 -79.46 0.31 7.79
N LYS A 113 -78.88 0.96 8.81
CA LYS A 113 -77.64 1.72 8.68
C LYS A 113 -76.48 0.80 8.28
N ALA A 114 -76.34 -0.34 8.95
CA ALA A 114 -75.34 -1.35 8.60
C ALA A 114 -75.53 -1.88 7.17
N HIS A 115 -76.78 -2.09 6.73
CA HIS A 115 -77.09 -2.45 5.35
C HIS A 115 -76.66 -1.36 4.36
N ALA A 116 -76.96 -0.09 4.64
CA ALA A 116 -76.53 1.03 3.82
C ALA A 116 -75.00 1.15 3.75
N PHE A 117 -74.30 0.95 4.88
CA PHE A 117 -72.83 0.91 4.92
C PHE A 117 -72.26 -0.25 4.10
N GLY A 118 -72.88 -1.44 4.17
CA GLY A 118 -72.49 -2.61 3.40
C GLY A 118 -72.65 -2.40 1.90
N LEU A 119 -73.79 -1.84 1.47
CA LEU A 119 -74.02 -1.49 0.05
C LEU A 119 -73.00 -0.46 -0.45
N ALA A 120 -72.77 0.60 0.32
CA ALA A 120 -71.76 1.61 -0.02
C ALA A 120 -70.34 1.02 -0.04
N TRP A 121 -70.06 0.07 0.84
CA TRP A 121 -68.77 -0.62 0.91
C TRP A 121 -68.55 -1.51 -0.30
N ASP A 122 -69.57 -2.27 -0.71
CA ASP A 122 -69.53 -3.09 -1.92
C ASP A 122 -69.37 -2.25 -3.20
N VAL A 123 -69.99 -1.06 -3.24
CA VAL A 123 -69.73 -0.08 -4.31
C VAL A 123 -68.28 0.39 -4.29
N ALA A 124 -67.75 0.79 -3.13
CA ALA A 124 -66.37 1.25 -3.02
C ALA A 124 -65.36 0.15 -3.43
N LYS A 125 -65.58 -1.10 -3.01
CA LYS A 125 -64.76 -2.26 -3.39
C LYS A 125 -64.89 -2.66 -4.85
N SER A 126 -66.08 -2.53 -5.45
CA SER A 126 -66.26 -2.89 -6.87
C SER A 126 -65.59 -1.87 -7.80
N VAL A 127 -65.59 -0.59 -7.42
CA VAL A 127 -64.87 0.47 -8.16
C VAL A 127 -63.37 0.41 -7.89
N ASN A 128 -62.97 0.19 -6.63
CA ASN A 128 -61.59 -0.02 -6.19
C ASN A 128 -60.60 1.07 -6.62
N THR A 129 -60.96 2.34 -6.43
CA THR A 129 -60.10 3.49 -6.75
C THR A 129 -59.89 4.38 -5.52
N ILE A 130 -58.81 5.15 -5.52
CA ILE A 130 -58.53 6.16 -4.48
C ILE A 130 -59.76 7.07 -4.28
N ALA A 131 -60.34 7.59 -5.38
CA ALA A 131 -61.51 8.46 -5.35
C ALA A 131 -62.77 7.78 -4.78
N SER A 132 -62.99 6.49 -5.06
CA SER A 132 -64.15 5.77 -4.51
C SER A 132 -64.03 5.55 -3.01
N TYR A 133 -62.83 5.24 -2.52
CA TYR A 133 -62.59 5.10 -1.08
C TYR A 133 -62.57 6.45 -0.35
N ASP A 134 -62.00 7.51 -0.94
CA ASP A 134 -62.07 8.86 -0.37
C ASP A 134 -63.52 9.33 -0.26
N ARG A 135 -64.35 9.10 -1.30
CA ARG A 135 -65.79 9.36 -1.22
C ARG A 135 -66.44 8.57 -0.08
N TYR A 136 -66.09 7.28 0.06
CA TYR A 136 -66.66 6.44 1.11
C TYR A 136 -66.31 6.96 2.51
N ILE A 137 -65.02 7.20 2.76
CA ILE A 137 -64.48 7.70 4.04
C ILE A 137 -65.14 9.03 4.40
N ASN A 138 -65.24 9.96 3.45
CA ASN A 138 -65.79 11.30 3.70
C ASN A 138 -67.32 11.32 3.84
N THR A 139 -68.04 10.37 3.23
CA THR A 139 -69.51 10.35 3.22
C THR A 139 -70.10 9.49 4.33
N TYR A 140 -69.47 8.36 4.65
CA TYR A 140 -69.98 7.34 5.58
C TYR A 140 -69.10 7.24 6.82
N LEU A 141 -68.81 8.38 7.47
CA LEU A 141 -67.88 8.50 8.61
C LEU A 141 -68.15 7.55 9.80
N GLN A 142 -69.40 7.12 9.97
CA GLN A 142 -69.81 6.21 11.05
C GLN A 142 -69.73 4.73 10.67
N SER A 143 -69.30 4.41 9.45
CA SER A 143 -69.21 3.02 9.00
C SER A 143 -68.11 2.26 9.75
N PRO A 144 -68.34 0.99 10.14
CA PRO A 144 -67.28 0.15 10.69
C PRO A 144 -66.15 -0.14 9.68
N HIS A 145 -66.36 0.12 8.38
CA HIS A 145 -65.36 -0.10 7.33
C HIS A 145 -64.45 1.10 7.05
N VAL A 146 -64.59 2.24 7.75
CA VAL A 146 -63.77 3.44 7.47
C VAL A 146 -62.27 3.17 7.63
N ALA A 147 -61.87 2.45 8.68
CA ALA A 147 -60.45 2.12 8.89
C ALA A 147 -59.91 1.21 7.77
N GLU A 148 -60.68 0.21 7.36
CA GLU A 148 -60.33 -0.68 6.25
C GLU A 148 -60.27 0.07 4.92
N ALA A 149 -61.25 0.94 4.64
CA ALA A 149 -61.28 1.80 3.45
C ALA A 149 -60.06 2.74 3.39
N THR A 150 -59.67 3.31 4.53
CA THR A 150 -58.49 4.18 4.69
C THR A 150 -57.23 3.42 4.33
N LEU A 151 -57.05 2.21 4.88
CA LEU A 151 -55.91 1.34 4.60
C LEU A 151 -55.82 0.97 3.10
N ILE A 152 -56.93 0.55 2.48
CA ILE A 152 -56.94 0.20 1.05
C ILE A 152 -56.63 1.43 0.19
N ARG A 153 -57.20 2.60 0.53
CA ARG A 153 -56.94 3.87 -0.16
C ARG A 153 -55.47 4.28 -0.08
N ASP A 154 -54.86 4.18 1.10
CA ASP A 154 -53.44 4.46 1.32
C ASP A 154 -52.56 3.49 0.52
N HIS A 155 -52.86 2.19 0.54
CA HIS A 155 -52.14 1.18 -0.25
C HIS A 155 -52.25 1.44 -1.76
N LEU A 156 -53.42 1.84 -2.27
CA LEU A 156 -53.61 2.17 -3.69
C LEU A 156 -52.85 3.45 -4.06
N ALA A 157 -52.87 4.47 -3.20
CA ALA A 157 -52.13 5.71 -3.40
C ALA A 157 -50.61 5.48 -3.35
N PHE A 158 -50.12 4.68 -2.41
CA PHE A 158 -48.71 4.31 -2.33
C PHE A 158 -48.29 3.46 -3.52
N ARG A 159 -49.11 2.49 -3.94
CA ARG A 159 -48.86 1.71 -5.16
C ARG A 159 -48.72 2.62 -6.37
N LYS A 160 -49.61 3.60 -6.54
CA LYS A 160 -49.53 4.59 -7.61
C LYS A 160 -48.21 5.39 -7.54
N ALA A 161 -47.80 5.84 -6.36
CA ALA A 161 -46.52 6.53 -6.19
C ALA A 161 -45.33 5.62 -6.53
N ARG A 162 -45.38 4.35 -6.11
CA ARG A 162 -44.37 3.33 -6.40
C ARG A 162 -44.28 2.97 -7.88
N ASP A 163 -45.41 2.89 -8.58
CA ASP A 163 -45.45 2.58 -10.00
C ASP A 163 -44.87 3.75 -10.84
N GLN A 164 -45.04 4.99 -10.38
CA GLN A 164 -44.36 6.17 -10.97
C GLN A 164 -42.88 6.20 -10.60
N ASN A 165 -42.56 5.79 -9.36
CA ASN A 165 -41.22 5.71 -8.81
C ASN A 165 -40.42 7.02 -8.87
N THR A 166 -41.06 8.18 -8.79
CA THR A 166 -40.37 9.49 -8.81
C THR A 166 -40.37 10.18 -7.46
N SER A 167 -39.40 11.07 -7.22
CA SER A 167 -39.33 11.88 -6.01
C SER A 167 -40.63 12.68 -5.80
N ALA A 168 -41.15 13.32 -6.86
CA ALA A 168 -42.40 14.06 -6.83
C ALA A 168 -43.61 13.20 -6.45
N ALA A 169 -43.68 11.96 -6.94
CA ALA A 169 -44.77 11.04 -6.63
C ALA A 169 -44.78 10.60 -5.17
N TYR A 170 -43.60 10.24 -4.63
CA TYR A 170 -43.49 9.88 -3.22
C TYR A 170 -43.71 11.08 -2.29
N LEU A 171 -43.21 12.27 -2.65
CA LEU A 171 -43.48 13.49 -1.87
C LEU A 171 -44.98 13.80 -1.82
N THR A 172 -45.65 13.74 -2.97
CA THR A 172 -47.11 13.93 -3.06
C THR A 172 -47.86 12.95 -2.16
N PHE A 173 -47.46 11.67 -2.15
CA PHE A 173 -48.06 10.66 -1.27
C PHE A 173 -47.86 11.01 0.22
N ILE A 174 -46.63 11.34 0.62
CA ILE A 174 -46.29 11.68 2.01
C ILE A 174 -47.07 12.90 2.49
N GLU A 175 -47.21 13.92 1.65
CA GLU A 175 -47.94 15.16 1.98
C GLU A 175 -49.46 14.95 2.03
N THR A 176 -49.99 14.11 1.12
CA THR A 176 -51.44 13.85 1.04
C THR A 176 -51.90 12.88 2.14
N TYR A 177 -51.07 11.90 2.50
CA TYR A 177 -51.39 10.82 3.44
C TYR A 177 -50.33 10.68 4.56
N PRO A 178 -50.10 11.73 5.38
CA PRO A 178 -49.00 11.76 6.36
C PRO A 178 -49.13 10.74 7.51
N SER A 179 -50.32 10.18 7.70
CA SER A 179 -50.60 9.15 8.72
C SER A 179 -50.70 7.74 8.16
N ALA A 180 -50.47 7.54 6.85
CA ALA A 180 -50.46 6.21 6.25
C ALA A 180 -49.32 5.35 6.81
N HIS A 181 -49.54 4.03 6.86
CA HIS A 181 -48.54 3.09 7.36
C HIS A 181 -47.25 3.10 6.50
N GLU A 182 -47.42 3.36 5.20
CA GLU A 182 -46.36 3.33 4.19
C GLU A 182 -45.46 4.56 4.20
N VAL A 183 -45.76 5.59 5.01
CA VAL A 183 -45.00 6.87 4.99
C VAL A 183 -43.50 6.66 5.25
N TYR A 184 -43.14 5.72 6.14
CA TYR A 184 -41.74 5.40 6.39
C TYR A 184 -41.05 4.83 5.13
N GLU A 185 -41.68 3.86 4.47
CA GLU A 185 -41.16 3.30 3.22
C GLU A 185 -41.12 4.36 2.11
N ALA A 186 -42.18 5.16 1.98
CA ALA A 186 -42.26 6.26 1.03
C ALA A 186 -41.15 7.28 1.24
N ARG A 187 -40.78 7.61 2.48
CA ARG A 187 -39.66 8.53 2.79
C ARG A 187 -38.33 7.96 2.33
N ASN A 188 -38.09 6.66 2.56
CA ASN A 188 -36.87 6.01 2.10
C ASN A 188 -36.79 6.02 0.57
N ARG A 189 -37.88 5.64 -0.11
CA ARG A 189 -37.96 5.64 -1.58
C ARG A 189 -37.88 7.05 -2.17
N PHE A 190 -38.43 8.05 -1.47
CA PHE A 190 -38.28 9.45 -1.83
C PHE A 190 -36.81 9.86 -1.82
N ASN A 191 -36.08 9.62 -0.74
CA ASN A 191 -34.66 9.94 -0.63
C ASN A 191 -33.82 9.24 -1.72
N GLU A 192 -34.14 7.98 -2.01
CA GLU A 192 -33.52 7.21 -3.09
C GLU A 192 -33.82 7.82 -4.47
N ALA A 193 -35.09 8.17 -4.73
CA ALA A 193 -35.52 8.75 -5.99
C ALA A 193 -34.90 10.14 -6.22
N VAL A 194 -34.84 11.00 -5.21
CA VAL A 194 -34.16 12.30 -5.26
C VAL A 194 -32.70 12.11 -5.63
N TYR A 195 -31.98 11.21 -4.94
CA TYR A 195 -30.58 10.92 -5.27
C TYR A 195 -30.43 10.47 -6.71
N ARG A 196 -31.22 9.47 -7.15
CA ARG A 196 -31.17 8.93 -8.51
C ARG A 196 -31.51 9.96 -9.58
N GLU A 197 -32.48 10.82 -9.35
CA GLU A 197 -32.92 11.84 -10.31
C GLU A 197 -31.91 12.98 -10.43
N THR A 198 -31.42 13.50 -9.29
CA THR A 198 -30.44 14.59 -9.29
C THR A 198 -29.10 14.14 -9.86
N THR A 199 -28.72 12.86 -9.68
CA THR A 199 -27.40 12.32 -10.07
C THR A 199 -27.43 11.42 -11.31
N ALA A 200 -28.47 11.55 -12.14
CA ALA A 200 -28.72 10.64 -13.26
C ALA A 200 -27.58 10.62 -14.31
N ASP A 201 -26.89 11.75 -14.51
CA ASP A 201 -25.78 11.87 -15.46
C ASP A 201 -24.44 11.33 -14.90
N ARG A 202 -24.40 10.99 -13.60
CA ARG A 202 -23.23 10.49 -12.87
C ARG A 202 -22.02 11.43 -12.96
N SER A 203 -22.25 12.74 -13.01
CA SER A 203 -21.19 13.75 -13.04
C SER A 203 -20.87 14.28 -11.64
N VAL A 204 -19.62 14.72 -11.44
CA VAL A 204 -19.20 15.41 -10.19
C VAL A 204 -20.11 16.60 -9.87
N ALA A 205 -20.53 17.36 -10.88
CA ALA A 205 -21.42 18.51 -10.71
C ALA A 205 -22.80 18.11 -10.16
N SER A 206 -23.37 17.01 -10.66
CA SER A 206 -24.66 16.49 -10.19
C SER A 206 -24.60 16.00 -8.73
N TYR A 207 -23.54 15.28 -8.36
CA TYR A 207 -23.32 14.82 -6.99
C TYR A 207 -23.10 16.00 -6.04
N SER A 208 -22.31 17.00 -6.46
CA SER A 208 -22.07 18.21 -5.66
C SER A 208 -23.38 18.97 -5.41
N THR A 209 -24.18 19.15 -6.47
CA THR A 209 -25.50 19.79 -6.37
C THR A 209 -26.42 19.03 -5.41
N PHE A 210 -26.44 17.69 -5.48
CA PHE A 210 -27.22 16.86 -4.56
C PHE A 210 -26.79 17.06 -3.09
N ILE A 211 -25.48 17.06 -2.81
CA ILE A 211 -24.95 17.25 -1.45
C ILE A 211 -25.35 18.63 -0.90
N GLU A 212 -25.25 19.68 -1.72
CA GLU A 212 -25.62 21.05 -1.33
C GLU A 212 -27.12 21.21 -1.04
N GLN A 213 -27.97 20.58 -1.83
CA GLN A 213 -29.43 20.71 -1.73
C GLN A 213 -30.05 19.76 -0.69
N HIS A 214 -29.38 18.65 -0.37
CA HIS A 214 -29.94 17.57 0.45
C HIS A 214 -28.98 17.09 1.54
N THR A 215 -28.44 18.02 2.34
CA THR A 215 -27.42 17.76 3.38
C THR A 215 -27.82 16.73 4.44
N GLU A 216 -29.11 16.52 4.68
CA GLU A 216 -29.63 15.53 5.65
C GLU A 216 -29.94 14.17 5.01
N SER A 217 -29.77 14.03 3.69
CA SER A 217 -30.10 12.79 2.99
C SER A 217 -29.15 11.66 3.41
N PRO A 218 -29.67 10.43 3.62
CA PRO A 218 -28.80 9.27 3.91
C PRO A 218 -27.84 8.93 2.75
N TYR A 219 -28.04 9.50 1.56
CA TYR A 219 -27.21 9.28 0.37
C TYR A 219 -26.07 10.29 0.21
N VAL A 220 -25.90 11.27 1.11
CA VAL A 220 -24.80 12.26 1.03
C VAL A 220 -23.44 11.56 0.96
N ARG A 221 -23.17 10.60 1.84
CA ARG A 221 -21.89 9.86 1.83
C ARG A 221 -21.68 9.08 0.53
N GLN A 222 -22.75 8.54 -0.05
CA GLN A 222 -22.66 7.84 -1.32
C GLN A 222 -22.32 8.80 -2.47
N ALA A 223 -22.91 10.00 -2.49
CA ALA A 223 -22.55 11.04 -3.45
C ALA A 223 -21.08 11.47 -3.28
N GLU A 224 -20.62 11.65 -2.04
CA GLU A 224 -19.23 11.98 -1.71
C GLU A 224 -18.24 10.90 -2.17
N ASP A 225 -18.61 9.62 -2.03
CA ASP A 225 -17.83 8.47 -2.52
C ASP A 225 -17.73 8.46 -4.05
N GLU A 226 -18.83 8.78 -4.74
CA GLU A 226 -18.83 8.86 -6.21
C GLU A 226 -17.97 10.02 -6.72
N ILE A 227 -17.99 11.18 -6.07
CA ILE A 227 -17.09 12.30 -6.38
C ILE A 227 -15.63 11.87 -6.23
N PHE A 228 -15.27 11.25 -5.09
CA PHE A 228 -13.92 10.76 -4.85
C PHE A 228 -13.47 9.81 -5.97
N ARG A 229 -14.30 8.81 -6.30
CA ARG A 229 -14.02 7.84 -7.37
C ARG A 229 -13.82 8.49 -8.74
N LEU A 230 -14.65 9.48 -9.09
CA LEU A 230 -14.60 10.16 -10.38
C LEU A 230 -13.42 11.11 -10.52
N GLU A 231 -12.99 11.73 -9.42
CA GLU A 231 -11.88 12.69 -9.42
C GLU A 231 -10.50 12.04 -9.20
N THR A 232 -10.45 10.80 -8.71
CA THR A 232 -9.19 10.07 -8.50
C THR A 232 -9.15 8.71 -9.23
N PRO A 233 -9.38 8.66 -10.56
CA PRO A 233 -9.44 7.41 -11.31
C PRO A 233 -8.08 6.71 -11.45
N GLY A 234 -7.00 7.48 -11.58
CA GLY A 234 -5.62 6.98 -11.65
C GLY A 234 -5.01 6.68 -10.28
N ARG A 235 -5.69 7.10 -9.20
CA ARG A 235 -5.22 6.96 -7.81
C ARG A 235 -3.83 7.55 -7.62
N THR A 236 -3.55 8.68 -8.26
CA THR A 236 -2.22 9.32 -8.17
C THR A 236 -2.19 10.35 -7.04
N ALA A 237 -1.00 10.60 -6.48
CA ALA A 237 -0.82 11.66 -5.48
C ALA A 237 -1.32 13.04 -5.96
N ALA A 238 -1.15 13.36 -7.24
CA ALA A 238 -1.62 14.61 -7.84
C ALA A 238 -3.16 14.69 -7.86
N GLU A 239 -3.84 13.60 -8.23
CA GLU A 239 -5.30 13.52 -8.19
C GLU A 239 -5.84 13.65 -6.77
N TYR A 240 -5.26 12.93 -5.80
CA TYR A 240 -5.64 13.01 -4.40
C TYR A 240 -5.44 14.42 -3.82
N LYS A 241 -4.31 15.07 -4.12
CA LYS A 241 -4.04 16.45 -3.71
C LYS A 241 -5.08 17.42 -4.27
N ALA A 242 -5.42 17.27 -5.55
CA ALA A 242 -6.44 18.11 -6.20
C ALA A 242 -7.85 17.86 -5.64
N PHE A 243 -8.17 16.62 -5.26
CA PHE A 243 -9.43 16.26 -4.59
C PHE A 243 -9.51 16.89 -3.21
N ILE A 244 -8.46 16.78 -2.38
CA ILE A 244 -8.40 17.37 -1.02
C ILE A 244 -8.62 18.88 -1.08
N ALA A 245 -7.99 19.56 -2.04
CA ALA A 245 -8.13 21.00 -2.21
C ALA A 245 -9.55 21.44 -2.62
N ARG A 246 -10.24 20.64 -3.46
CA ARG A 246 -11.60 20.95 -3.94
C ARG A 246 -12.68 20.56 -2.94
N HIS A 247 -12.48 19.48 -2.19
CA HIS A 247 -13.50 18.87 -1.33
C HIS A 247 -13.03 18.68 0.13
N PRO A 248 -12.57 19.72 0.84
CA PRO A 248 -11.90 19.59 2.15
C PRO A 248 -12.80 19.04 3.28
N ARG A 249 -14.12 18.99 3.08
CA ARG A 249 -15.09 18.44 4.04
C ARG A 249 -15.58 17.04 3.70
N ASN A 250 -15.21 16.52 2.53
CA ASN A 250 -15.63 15.18 2.11
C ASN A 250 -15.00 14.14 3.05
N HIS A 251 -15.80 13.17 3.49
CA HIS A 251 -15.35 12.15 4.44
C HIS A 251 -14.15 11.32 3.96
N ARG A 252 -13.88 11.29 2.64
CA ARG A 252 -12.73 10.61 2.01
C ARG A 252 -11.43 11.42 2.01
N VAL A 253 -11.40 12.65 2.50
CA VAL A 253 -10.17 13.47 2.57
C VAL A 253 -9.05 12.76 3.33
N ASN A 254 -9.39 12.10 4.43
CA ASN A 254 -8.42 11.34 5.23
C ASN A 254 -7.87 10.12 4.48
N ASP A 255 -8.72 9.43 3.71
CA ASP A 255 -8.32 8.31 2.87
C ASP A 255 -7.38 8.79 1.75
N ALA A 256 -7.68 9.94 1.13
CA ALA A 256 -6.84 10.57 0.12
C ALA A 256 -5.45 10.91 0.69
N TRP A 257 -5.38 11.53 1.88
CA TRP A 257 -4.11 11.84 2.54
C TRP A 257 -3.26 10.61 2.79
N ARG A 258 -3.86 9.55 3.34
CA ARG A 258 -3.13 8.29 3.58
C ARG A 258 -2.70 7.62 2.29
N ALA A 259 -3.52 7.68 1.23
CA ALA A 259 -3.13 7.16 -0.07
C ALA A 259 -1.93 7.89 -0.68
N ILE A 260 -1.84 9.22 -0.52
CA ILE A 260 -0.63 9.98 -0.90
C ILE A 260 0.56 9.50 -0.06
N TYR A 261 0.42 9.46 1.27
CA TYR A 261 1.50 9.06 2.16
C TYR A 261 2.04 7.66 1.83
N GLU A 262 1.16 6.67 1.68
CA GLU A 262 1.52 5.29 1.33
C GLU A 262 2.27 5.18 0.00
N GLN A 263 1.97 6.03 -0.98
CA GLN A 263 2.70 6.07 -2.25
C GLN A 263 4.10 6.66 -2.07
N TYR A 264 4.26 7.62 -1.18
CA TYR A 264 5.53 8.31 -0.94
C TYR A 264 6.49 7.56 -0.01
N THR A 265 5.97 6.76 0.92
CA THR A 265 6.76 6.12 2.00
C THR A 265 6.79 4.60 1.94
N ARG A 266 6.63 3.99 0.75
CA ARG A 266 6.69 2.52 0.59
C ARG A 266 8.00 1.92 1.11
N ASP A 267 9.13 2.59 0.88
CA ASP A 267 10.46 2.21 1.36
C ASP A 267 10.69 2.52 2.86
N LEU A 268 9.79 3.28 3.49
CA LEU A 268 9.81 3.73 4.88
C LEU A 268 11.21 4.17 5.34
N SER A 269 11.82 5.11 4.59
CA SER A 269 13.11 5.69 4.94
C SER A 269 12.96 7.07 5.57
N THR A 270 13.91 7.45 6.42
CA THR A 270 13.92 8.78 7.06
C THR A 270 13.94 9.91 6.02
N ASN A 271 14.61 9.69 4.88
CA ASN A 271 14.67 10.65 3.78
C ASN A 271 13.32 10.78 3.06
N THR A 272 12.63 9.67 2.74
CA THR A 272 11.33 9.76 2.05
C THR A 272 10.26 10.37 2.95
N ILE A 273 10.26 10.07 4.24
CA ILE A 273 9.38 10.72 5.23
C ILE A 273 9.69 12.22 5.34
N THR A 274 10.96 12.61 5.38
CA THR A 274 11.36 14.03 5.46
C THR A 274 10.94 14.80 4.20
N ARG A 275 11.16 14.23 3.02
CA ARG A 275 10.74 14.83 1.74
C ARG A 275 9.22 14.94 1.64
N PHE A 276 8.49 13.92 2.10
CA PHE A 276 7.03 13.97 2.15
C PHE A 276 6.54 15.14 3.00
N LEU A 277 7.09 15.35 4.19
CA LEU A 277 6.74 16.50 5.04
C LEU A 277 7.01 17.85 4.38
N GLN A 278 8.08 17.95 3.58
CA GLN A 278 8.40 19.18 2.84
C GLN A 278 7.37 19.46 1.74
N GLU A 279 6.87 18.43 1.07
CA GLU A 279 5.91 18.56 -0.03
C GLU A 279 4.45 18.65 0.43
N PHE A 280 4.13 18.04 1.57
CA PHE A 280 2.81 17.96 2.18
C PHE A 280 2.84 18.39 3.66
N PRO A 281 3.13 19.67 3.95
CA PRO A 281 3.23 20.18 5.32
C PRO A 281 1.89 20.14 6.08
N ASP A 282 0.77 20.06 5.36
CA ASP A 282 -0.58 20.01 5.93
C ASP A 282 -1.06 18.57 6.22
N TYR A 283 -0.19 17.57 6.13
CA TYR A 283 -0.56 16.18 6.40
C TYR A 283 -1.07 16.01 7.85
N PRO A 284 -2.31 15.55 8.07
CA PRO A 284 -2.94 15.63 9.39
C PRO A 284 -2.49 14.53 10.37
N PHE A 285 -1.83 13.46 9.90
CA PHE A 285 -1.49 12.28 10.72
C PHE A 285 -0.04 12.32 11.23
N VAL A 286 0.33 13.40 11.94
CA VAL A 286 1.69 13.62 12.43
C VAL A 286 2.16 12.51 13.38
N GLU A 287 1.28 11.96 14.22
CA GLU A 287 1.63 10.88 15.15
C GLU A 287 2.00 9.58 14.42
N GLU A 288 1.26 9.22 13.36
CA GLU A 288 1.56 8.06 12.50
C GLU A 288 2.96 8.24 11.89
N LEU A 289 3.25 9.45 11.41
CA LEU A 289 4.53 9.79 10.80
C LEU A 289 5.71 9.73 11.78
N VAL A 290 5.52 10.17 13.03
CA VAL A 290 6.56 10.05 14.07
C VAL A 290 6.86 8.58 14.34
N GLY A 291 5.85 7.71 14.41
CA GLY A 291 6.02 6.27 14.55
C GLY A 291 6.84 5.68 13.40
N ASP A 292 6.50 6.05 12.17
CA ASP A 292 7.21 5.60 10.97
C ASP A 292 8.65 6.10 10.89
N TYR A 293 8.89 7.36 11.28
CA TYR A 293 10.25 7.91 11.35
C TYR A 293 11.11 7.18 12.39
N GLN A 294 10.54 6.87 13.55
CA GLN A 294 11.20 6.10 14.58
C GLN A 294 11.53 4.68 14.09
N ALA A 295 10.59 4.01 13.41
CA ALA A 295 10.80 2.70 12.82
C ALA A 295 11.91 2.73 11.75
N ALA A 296 11.91 3.75 10.88
CA ALA A 296 12.93 3.99 9.87
C ALA A 296 14.33 4.28 10.45
N SER A 297 14.41 4.69 11.72
CA SER A 297 15.66 5.00 12.42
C SER A 297 16.20 3.82 13.25
N LEU A 298 15.51 2.68 13.27
CA LEU A 298 15.94 1.51 14.05
C LEU A 298 17.23 0.93 13.48
N PHE A 299 18.21 0.71 14.35
CA PHE A 299 19.34 -0.18 14.05
C PHE A 299 18.87 -1.62 14.25
N LEU A 300 18.84 -2.40 13.17
CA LEU A 300 18.27 -3.75 13.14
C LEU A 300 19.34 -4.79 12.86
N LEU A 301 19.33 -5.87 13.65
CA LEU A 301 20.25 -6.99 13.54
C LEU A 301 19.47 -8.24 13.11
N PRO A 302 19.96 -9.01 12.11
CA PRO A 302 19.36 -10.30 11.77
C PRO A 302 19.40 -11.26 12.95
N PHE A 303 18.30 -11.92 13.28
CA PHE A 303 18.27 -13.00 14.26
C PHE A 303 17.60 -14.24 13.68
N ARG A 304 17.87 -15.40 14.29
CA ARG A 304 17.31 -16.68 13.87
C ARG A 304 16.58 -17.35 15.03
N GLN A 305 15.33 -17.72 14.80
CA GLN A 305 14.50 -18.47 15.74
C GLN A 305 13.74 -19.56 15.01
N ASP A 306 13.75 -20.78 15.55
CA ASP A 306 13.10 -21.96 14.97
C ASP A 306 13.47 -22.21 13.49
N GLY A 307 14.73 -21.92 13.13
CA GLY A 307 15.25 -22.07 11.77
C GLY A 307 14.80 -20.99 10.78
N LYS A 308 14.08 -19.95 11.24
CA LYS A 308 13.64 -18.82 10.43
C LYS A 308 14.32 -17.53 10.87
N TRP A 309 14.46 -16.60 9.93
CA TRP A 309 15.13 -15.33 10.11
C TRP A 309 14.14 -14.17 10.24
N GLY A 310 14.50 -13.21 11.08
CA GLY A 310 13.82 -11.94 11.29
C GLY A 310 14.81 -10.87 11.75
N PHE A 311 14.31 -9.78 12.34
CA PHE A 311 15.15 -8.69 12.84
C PHE A 311 14.80 -8.26 14.27
N ILE A 312 15.82 -8.06 15.09
CA ILE A 312 15.74 -7.46 16.43
C ILE A 312 16.37 -6.06 16.41
N ASP A 313 15.95 -5.20 17.33
CA ASP A 313 16.66 -3.95 17.60
C ASP A 313 17.90 -4.16 18.49
N ASP A 314 18.62 -3.07 18.75
CA ASP A 314 19.81 -3.02 19.60
C ASP A 314 19.55 -3.31 21.09
N LYS A 315 18.28 -3.50 21.47
CA LYS A 315 17.84 -3.93 22.81
C LYS A 315 17.38 -5.38 22.84
N GLY A 316 17.46 -6.09 21.70
CA GLY A 316 17.03 -7.48 21.56
C GLY A 316 15.51 -7.64 21.41
N THR A 317 14.78 -6.56 21.17
CA THR A 317 13.33 -6.62 20.94
C THR A 317 13.07 -7.03 19.49
N GLU A 318 12.26 -8.05 19.27
CA GLU A 318 11.80 -8.45 17.93
C GLU A 318 11.02 -7.31 17.28
N ARG A 319 11.50 -6.86 16.11
CA ARG A 319 10.87 -5.80 15.30
C ARG A 319 10.28 -6.34 14.01
N VAL A 320 10.95 -7.33 13.41
CA VAL A 320 10.43 -8.10 12.28
C VAL A 320 10.45 -9.56 12.67
N LYS A 321 9.28 -10.19 12.62
CA LYS A 321 9.10 -11.58 13.03
C LYS A 321 10.00 -12.54 12.26
N ALA A 322 10.54 -13.54 12.97
CA ALA A 322 11.25 -14.63 12.34
C ALA A 322 10.30 -15.48 11.48
N GLN A 323 10.38 -15.31 10.16
CA GLN A 323 9.53 -16.03 9.20
C GLN A 323 10.22 -16.34 7.87
N TYR A 324 11.34 -15.68 7.58
CA TYR A 324 12.08 -15.82 6.33
C TYR A 324 13.05 -17.01 6.38
N GLU A 325 13.37 -17.58 5.23
CA GLU A 325 14.36 -18.67 5.10
C GLU A 325 15.81 -18.15 5.21
N TRP A 326 16.03 -16.92 4.76
CA TRP A 326 17.25 -16.14 4.93
C TRP A 326 16.91 -14.66 4.83
N VAL A 327 17.79 -13.81 5.39
CA VAL A 327 17.72 -12.35 5.25
C VAL A 327 19.13 -11.81 5.11
N GLU A 328 19.28 -10.67 4.45
CA GLU A 328 20.50 -9.87 4.47
C GLU A 328 20.38 -8.69 5.46
N PRO A 329 21.50 -8.13 5.96
CA PRO A 329 21.45 -6.91 6.75
C PRO A 329 20.77 -5.77 5.99
N PHE A 330 20.21 -4.80 6.73
CA PHE A 330 19.65 -3.61 6.11
C PHE A 330 20.74 -2.74 5.49
N GLU A 331 20.68 -2.56 4.17
CA GLU A 331 21.45 -1.57 3.43
C GLU A 331 20.55 -0.38 3.07
N GLY A 332 20.84 0.79 3.64
CA GLY A 332 19.95 1.94 3.54
C GLY A 332 18.58 1.68 4.20
N GLY A 333 17.50 1.74 3.42
CA GLY A 333 16.12 1.62 3.89
C GLY A 333 15.51 0.22 3.80
N GLN A 334 16.15 -0.72 3.10
CA GLN A 334 15.59 -2.03 2.80
C GLN A 334 16.55 -3.17 3.15
N ALA A 335 16.01 -4.38 3.27
CA ALA A 335 16.78 -5.62 3.42
C ALA A 335 16.21 -6.68 2.49
N LEU A 336 17.09 -7.48 1.87
CA LEU A 336 16.70 -8.64 1.07
C LEU A 336 16.20 -9.78 1.97
N VAL A 337 15.14 -10.44 1.54
CA VAL A 337 14.53 -11.56 2.25
C VAL A 337 14.15 -12.69 1.31
N GLY A 338 14.39 -13.92 1.78
CA GLY A 338 14.01 -15.14 1.08
C GLY A 338 12.80 -15.83 1.71
N LEU A 339 11.83 -16.22 0.89
CA LEU A 339 10.68 -17.03 1.32
C LEU A 339 10.21 -17.95 0.19
N ASN A 340 10.05 -19.25 0.47
CA ASN A 340 9.61 -20.25 -0.50
C ASN A 340 10.48 -20.30 -1.78
N GLY A 341 11.80 -20.13 -1.62
CA GLY A 341 12.74 -20.08 -2.75
C GLY A 341 12.58 -18.85 -3.65
N ARG A 342 11.93 -17.79 -3.17
CA ARG A 342 11.79 -16.49 -3.86
C ARG A 342 12.41 -15.37 -3.05
N THR A 343 12.80 -14.32 -3.74
CA THR A 343 13.46 -13.13 -3.21
C THR A 343 12.56 -11.91 -3.33
N GLY A 344 12.62 -11.05 -2.32
CA GLY A 344 12.01 -9.73 -2.32
C GLY A 344 12.71 -8.87 -1.27
N THR A 345 12.14 -7.71 -0.96
CA THR A 345 12.71 -6.81 0.04
C THR A 345 11.68 -6.38 1.07
N ILE A 346 12.16 -6.04 2.26
CA ILE A 346 11.35 -5.42 3.31
C ILE A 346 11.95 -4.09 3.76
N ASN A 347 11.11 -3.21 4.30
CA ASN A 347 11.57 -2.04 5.04
C ASN A 347 11.80 -2.36 6.53
N ARG A 348 12.29 -1.38 7.30
CA ARG A 348 12.60 -1.55 8.74
C ARG A 348 11.37 -1.82 9.63
N GLY A 349 10.17 -1.56 9.14
CA GLY A 349 8.91 -1.95 9.78
C GLY A 349 8.48 -3.40 9.47
N GLY A 350 9.22 -4.11 8.61
CA GLY A 350 8.89 -5.46 8.17
C GLY A 350 7.86 -5.55 7.04
N ARG A 351 7.45 -4.41 6.46
CA ARG A 351 6.55 -4.39 5.30
C ARG A 351 7.34 -4.76 4.04
N VAL A 352 6.78 -5.65 3.24
CA VAL A 352 7.31 -6.02 1.92
C VAL A 352 7.23 -4.81 0.99
N VAL A 353 8.38 -4.43 0.41
CA VAL A 353 8.50 -3.33 -0.56
C VAL A 353 8.55 -3.92 -1.97
N VAL A 354 9.56 -4.73 -2.28
CA VAL A 354 9.58 -5.57 -3.48
C VAL A 354 8.92 -6.92 -3.14
N PRO A 355 7.84 -7.32 -3.84
CA PRO A 355 7.16 -8.60 -3.58
C PRO A 355 8.11 -9.80 -3.57
N VAL A 356 7.92 -10.73 -2.63
CA VAL A 356 8.75 -11.94 -2.50
C VAL A 356 8.32 -13.00 -3.51
N GLU A 357 8.57 -12.73 -4.79
CA GLU A 357 8.13 -13.57 -5.91
C GLU A 357 9.16 -13.72 -7.04
N PHE A 358 10.28 -13.00 -6.94
CA PHE A 358 11.37 -13.03 -7.91
C PHE A 358 12.33 -14.17 -7.62
N ASP A 359 13.03 -14.63 -8.65
CA ASP A 359 14.15 -15.58 -8.48
C ASP A 359 15.36 -14.85 -7.88
N ASP A 360 15.58 -13.59 -8.28
CA ASP A 360 16.64 -12.73 -7.75
C ASP A 360 16.25 -11.24 -7.75
N VAL A 361 16.84 -10.47 -6.84
CA VAL A 361 16.67 -9.02 -6.69
C VAL A 361 18.03 -8.39 -6.36
N SER A 362 18.48 -7.43 -7.16
CA SER A 362 19.73 -6.70 -6.90
C SER A 362 19.56 -5.60 -5.86
N ASP A 363 20.68 -5.16 -5.28
CA ASP A 363 20.71 -3.94 -4.50
C ASP A 363 20.27 -2.72 -5.33
N PRO A 364 19.65 -1.69 -4.70
CA PRO A 364 19.18 -0.52 -5.41
C PRO A 364 20.34 0.35 -5.93
N ALA A 365 20.41 0.57 -7.24
CA ALA A 365 21.29 1.53 -7.91
C ALA A 365 20.47 2.67 -8.54
N GLU A 366 20.85 3.94 -8.30
CA GLU A 366 20.11 5.14 -8.72
C GLU A 366 18.60 5.17 -8.35
N GLY A 367 18.16 4.31 -7.43
CA GLY A 367 16.76 4.16 -7.04
C GLY A 367 15.96 3.10 -7.81
N THR A 368 16.64 2.21 -8.51
CA THR A 368 16.06 1.04 -9.17
C THR A 368 16.80 -0.23 -8.74
N SER A 369 16.08 -1.34 -8.60
CA SER A 369 16.66 -2.68 -8.42
C SER A 369 16.30 -3.54 -9.62
N THR A 370 17.26 -4.27 -10.17
CA THR A 370 16.94 -5.28 -11.19
C THR A 370 16.28 -6.48 -10.52
N VAL A 371 15.29 -7.05 -11.19
CA VAL A 371 14.55 -8.22 -10.71
C VAL A 371 14.52 -9.29 -11.79
N GLU A 372 14.73 -10.54 -11.39
CA GLU A 372 14.68 -11.68 -12.31
C GLU A 372 13.50 -12.58 -12.00
N ARG A 373 12.80 -13.02 -13.05
CA ARG A 373 11.84 -14.12 -12.94
C ARG A 373 11.83 -14.98 -14.19
N ALA A 374 11.98 -16.30 -13.99
CA ALA A 374 11.95 -17.31 -15.04
C ALA A 374 12.95 -17.02 -16.19
N GLY A 375 14.17 -16.57 -15.85
CA GLY A 375 15.22 -16.24 -16.82
C GLY A 375 14.97 -14.94 -17.59
N LYS A 376 14.07 -14.08 -17.10
CA LYS A 376 13.78 -12.76 -17.66
C LYS A 376 14.01 -11.69 -16.62
N VAL A 377 14.74 -10.65 -17.02
CA VAL A 377 15.16 -9.56 -16.17
C VAL A 377 14.36 -8.30 -16.52
N GLY A 378 13.90 -7.62 -15.48
CA GLY A 378 13.32 -6.28 -15.51
C GLY A 378 13.90 -5.44 -14.38
N ALA A 379 13.23 -4.35 -14.03
CA ALA A 379 13.64 -3.52 -12.91
C ALA A 379 12.43 -2.90 -12.23
N VAL A 380 12.52 -2.80 -10.91
CA VAL A 380 11.54 -2.13 -10.06
C VAL A 380 12.10 -0.82 -9.54
N ASP A 381 11.23 0.16 -9.32
CA ASP A 381 11.59 1.37 -8.60
C ASP A 381 11.67 1.14 -7.09
N ARG A 382 12.01 2.19 -6.32
CA ARG A 382 12.06 2.15 -4.85
C ARG A 382 10.73 1.75 -4.18
N SER A 383 9.63 1.86 -4.92
CA SER A 383 8.28 1.54 -4.45
C SER A 383 7.93 0.06 -4.69
N GLY A 384 8.79 -0.69 -5.38
CA GLY A 384 8.57 -2.06 -5.82
C GLY A 384 7.74 -2.17 -7.10
N GLU A 385 7.45 -1.05 -7.77
CA GLU A 385 6.71 -1.06 -9.04
C GLU A 385 7.65 -1.37 -10.21
N LEU A 386 7.22 -2.29 -11.08
CA LEU A 386 7.97 -2.66 -12.28
C LEU A 386 8.00 -1.48 -13.26
N VAL A 387 9.17 -0.85 -13.41
CA VAL A 387 9.41 0.28 -14.31
C VAL A 387 10.12 -0.14 -15.60
N VAL A 388 10.85 -1.26 -15.57
CA VAL A 388 11.40 -1.91 -16.76
C VAL A 388 10.73 -3.28 -16.91
N PRO A 389 10.07 -3.57 -18.04
CA PRO A 389 9.38 -4.84 -18.24
C PRO A 389 10.34 -6.03 -18.21
N MET A 390 9.91 -7.16 -17.64
CA MET A 390 10.68 -8.41 -17.57
C MET A 390 10.69 -9.14 -18.92
N VAL A 391 11.39 -8.58 -19.91
CA VAL A 391 11.49 -9.12 -21.28
C VAL A 391 12.92 -9.43 -21.71
N PHE A 392 13.89 -8.81 -21.05
CA PHE A 392 15.32 -8.94 -21.35
C PHE A 392 15.89 -10.21 -20.73
N SER A 393 16.96 -10.76 -21.29
CA SER A 393 17.70 -11.87 -20.65
C SER A 393 18.71 -11.38 -19.62
N GLU A 394 19.10 -10.11 -19.69
CA GLU A 394 20.02 -9.47 -18.77
C GLU A 394 19.76 -7.95 -18.78
N VAL A 395 19.88 -7.31 -17.62
CA VAL A 395 19.88 -5.85 -17.46
C VAL A 395 20.97 -5.51 -16.45
N GLY A 396 21.84 -4.57 -16.79
CA GLY A 396 22.89 -4.07 -15.89
C GLY A 396 22.39 -3.03 -14.90
N GLU A 397 23.30 -2.51 -14.09
CA GLU A 397 23.02 -1.40 -13.19
C GLU A 397 22.75 -0.10 -13.96
N PHE A 398 21.82 0.71 -13.46
CA PHE A 398 21.55 2.04 -13.99
C PHE A 398 22.64 3.02 -13.56
N SER A 399 23.21 3.73 -14.54
CA SER A 399 24.17 4.80 -14.33
C SER A 399 23.92 5.94 -15.32
N GLY A 400 23.75 7.16 -14.80
CA GLY A 400 23.35 8.31 -15.62
C GLY A 400 21.99 8.12 -16.29
N GLY A 401 21.10 7.31 -15.70
CA GLY A 401 19.78 7.01 -16.24
C GLY A 401 19.74 6.02 -17.41
N LEU A 402 20.85 5.36 -17.75
CA LEU A 402 20.91 4.26 -18.72
C LEU A 402 21.45 2.98 -18.07
N ALA A 403 20.95 1.83 -18.53
CA ALA A 403 21.50 0.52 -18.22
C ALA A 403 21.71 -0.27 -19.52
N TYR A 404 22.74 -1.11 -19.58
CA TYR A 404 22.83 -2.06 -20.68
C TYR A 404 21.74 -3.12 -20.53
N ALA A 405 21.26 -3.67 -21.64
CA ALA A 405 20.32 -4.79 -21.65
C ALA A 405 20.67 -5.75 -22.78
N ALA A 406 20.31 -7.02 -22.60
CA ALA A 406 20.44 -8.06 -23.61
C ALA A 406 19.08 -8.34 -24.27
N GLY A 407 19.02 -8.17 -25.59
CA GLY A 407 17.87 -8.44 -26.44
C GLY A 407 18.32 -8.99 -27.79
N GLU A 408 17.68 -10.07 -28.27
CA GLU A 408 18.00 -10.70 -29.58
C GLU A 408 19.49 -11.08 -29.74
N ASP A 409 20.09 -11.68 -28.71
CA ASP A 409 21.50 -12.13 -28.68
C ASP A 409 22.57 -11.02 -28.80
N LYS A 410 22.17 -9.74 -28.67
CA LYS A 410 23.07 -8.59 -28.66
C LYS A 410 22.76 -7.66 -27.48
N TYR A 411 23.71 -6.79 -27.17
CA TYR A 411 23.59 -5.78 -26.13
C TYR A 411 23.29 -4.41 -26.72
N GLY A 412 22.46 -3.65 -26.00
CA GLY A 412 22.07 -2.27 -26.26
C GLY A 412 21.86 -1.55 -24.92
N TYR A 413 21.30 -0.35 -24.93
CA TYR A 413 21.04 0.42 -23.71
C TYR A 413 19.60 0.90 -23.64
N ILE A 414 19.03 0.77 -22.44
CA ILE A 414 17.67 1.17 -22.11
C ILE A 414 17.67 2.29 -21.06
N ASN A 415 16.62 3.11 -21.04
CA ASN A 415 16.37 4.03 -19.93
C ASN A 415 15.59 3.36 -18.79
N ALA A 416 15.35 4.10 -17.69
CA ALA A 416 14.62 3.62 -16.51
C ALA A 416 13.14 3.22 -16.75
N ARG A 417 12.61 3.41 -17.98
CA ARG A 417 11.29 2.94 -18.41
C ARG A 417 11.35 1.68 -19.31
N GLY A 418 12.55 1.17 -19.55
CA GLY A 418 12.81 0.06 -20.47
C GLY A 418 12.77 0.45 -21.95
N GLU A 419 12.76 1.75 -22.27
CA GLU A 419 12.79 2.21 -23.66
C GLU A 419 14.23 2.08 -24.18
N VAL A 420 14.40 1.48 -25.35
CA VAL A 420 15.71 1.34 -26.02
C VAL A 420 16.20 2.71 -26.48
N VAL A 421 17.31 3.16 -25.89
CA VAL A 421 17.98 4.43 -26.24
C VAL A 421 19.12 4.17 -27.23
N ILE A 422 19.88 3.08 -27.04
CA ILE A 422 20.95 2.65 -27.95
C ILE A 422 20.58 1.25 -28.45
N PRO A 423 20.44 1.03 -29.77
CA PRO A 423 20.01 -0.26 -30.33
C PRO A 423 20.86 -1.45 -29.91
N PHE A 424 20.25 -2.64 -29.85
CA PHE A 424 20.95 -3.91 -29.63
C PHE A 424 21.86 -4.24 -30.82
N GLN A 425 23.15 -3.97 -30.68
CA GLN A 425 24.13 -4.15 -31.76
C GLN A 425 25.51 -4.62 -31.27
N PHE A 426 25.76 -4.58 -29.97
CA PHE A 426 27.05 -4.93 -29.37
C PHE A 426 27.10 -6.41 -28.99
N VAL A 427 28.29 -7.01 -29.08
CA VAL A 427 28.56 -8.39 -28.62
C VAL A 427 28.51 -8.45 -27.09
N SER A 428 29.07 -7.42 -26.43
CA SER A 428 28.99 -7.21 -24.99
C SER A 428 28.99 -5.71 -24.69
N ALA A 429 28.46 -5.31 -23.54
CA ALA A 429 28.34 -3.92 -23.13
C ALA A 429 28.60 -3.77 -21.63
N GLY A 430 29.31 -2.71 -21.24
CA GLY A 430 29.55 -2.36 -19.83
C GLY A 430 28.65 -1.22 -19.34
N THR A 431 28.62 -1.04 -18.03
CA THR A 431 27.95 0.09 -17.37
C THR A 431 28.63 1.42 -17.72
N PHE A 432 27.83 2.47 -17.90
CA PHE A 432 28.36 3.82 -18.10
C PHE A 432 29.09 4.31 -16.85
N HIS A 433 30.30 4.83 -17.04
CA HIS A 433 31.06 5.55 -16.01
C HIS A 433 31.48 6.89 -16.60
N ASN A 434 31.16 7.99 -15.91
CA ASN A 434 31.42 9.35 -16.39
C ASN A 434 30.90 9.62 -17.83
N GLY A 435 29.78 9.00 -18.21
CA GLY A 435 29.15 9.15 -19.52
C GLY A 435 29.78 8.34 -20.66
N ILE A 436 30.68 7.41 -20.36
CA ILE A 436 31.33 6.52 -21.34
C ILE A 436 31.15 5.06 -20.94
N ALA A 437 30.88 4.20 -21.91
CA ALA A 437 30.81 2.76 -21.71
C ALA A 437 31.72 2.02 -22.68
N VAL A 438 32.39 0.98 -22.19
CA VAL A 438 33.13 0.03 -23.04
C VAL A 438 32.14 -0.93 -23.67
N VAL A 439 32.30 -1.16 -24.97
CA VAL A 439 31.47 -2.08 -25.74
C VAL A 439 32.35 -2.95 -26.62
N GLU A 440 31.88 -4.16 -26.89
CA GLU A 440 32.50 -5.07 -27.84
C GLU A 440 31.66 -5.16 -29.10
N THR A 441 32.34 -5.20 -30.24
CA THR A 441 31.73 -5.49 -31.54
C THR A 441 32.43 -6.70 -32.16
N ASP A 442 31.96 -7.14 -33.33
CA ASP A 442 32.59 -8.26 -34.05
C ASP A 442 34.06 -7.97 -34.45
N THR A 443 34.53 -6.71 -34.38
CA THR A 443 35.92 -6.30 -34.71
C THR A 443 36.81 -6.04 -33.49
N GLY A 444 36.27 -6.11 -32.27
CA GLY A 444 37.00 -5.88 -31.02
C GLY A 444 36.32 -4.88 -30.08
N PHE A 445 37.05 -4.50 -29.03
CA PHE A 445 36.62 -3.57 -27.98
C PHE A 445 36.82 -2.12 -28.41
N GLY A 446 35.85 -1.28 -28.06
CA GLY A 446 35.84 0.17 -28.20
C GLY A 446 35.02 0.82 -27.07
N ALA A 447 34.63 2.08 -27.26
CA ALA A 447 33.81 2.78 -26.29
C ALA A 447 32.86 3.77 -26.94
N ILE A 448 31.73 4.01 -26.27
CA ILE A 448 30.66 4.89 -26.74
C ILE A 448 30.30 5.95 -25.69
N ASP A 449 29.76 7.08 -26.14
CA ASP A 449 29.07 8.04 -25.27
C ASP A 449 27.62 7.63 -24.97
N MET A 450 26.94 8.38 -24.09
CA MET A 450 25.52 8.14 -23.73
C MET A 450 24.52 8.32 -24.89
N ARG A 451 24.95 8.81 -26.06
CA ARG A 451 24.13 8.87 -27.28
C ARG A 451 24.38 7.68 -28.21
N GLY A 452 25.29 6.78 -27.83
CA GLY A 452 25.73 5.65 -28.66
C GLY A 452 26.78 6.01 -29.71
N SER A 453 27.36 7.22 -29.65
CA SER A 453 28.42 7.63 -30.58
C SER A 453 29.72 6.93 -30.20
N ILE A 454 30.37 6.29 -31.17
CA ILE A 454 31.70 5.69 -30.97
C ILE A 454 32.70 6.80 -30.67
N VAL A 455 33.25 6.80 -29.45
CA VAL A 455 34.33 7.70 -29.00
C VAL A 455 35.70 7.01 -29.05
N VAL A 456 35.73 5.68 -28.90
CA VAL A 456 36.91 4.86 -29.14
C VAL A 456 36.58 3.79 -30.18
N PRO A 457 37.23 3.79 -31.35
CA PRO A 457 36.97 2.81 -32.40
C PRO A 457 37.13 1.36 -31.90
N PRO A 458 36.22 0.44 -32.25
CA PRO A 458 36.26 -0.94 -31.78
C PRO A 458 37.29 -1.78 -32.55
N GLN A 459 38.56 -1.64 -32.17
CA GLN A 459 39.71 -2.28 -32.83
C GLN A 459 40.74 -2.85 -31.85
N TYR A 460 40.45 -2.82 -30.55
CA TYR A 460 41.34 -3.25 -29.49
C TYR A 460 40.97 -4.65 -29.01
N GLU A 461 41.97 -5.39 -28.54
CA GLU A 461 41.76 -6.70 -27.91
C GLU A 461 41.20 -6.55 -26.49
N TRP A 462 41.40 -5.38 -25.88
CA TRP A 462 40.94 -5.04 -24.54
C TRP A 462 40.96 -3.53 -24.34
N VAL A 463 39.93 -3.03 -23.67
CA VAL A 463 39.82 -1.66 -23.13
C VAL A 463 39.42 -1.81 -21.67
N GLU A 464 40.18 -1.18 -20.76
CA GLU A 464 39.94 -1.37 -19.32
C GLU A 464 38.61 -0.81 -18.83
N GLY A 465 38.22 0.37 -19.33
CA GLY A 465 37.17 1.19 -18.74
C GLY A 465 37.62 2.64 -18.53
N PHE A 466 36.67 3.54 -18.30
CA PHE A 466 36.90 4.99 -18.17
C PHE A 466 36.47 5.50 -16.79
N GLU A 467 37.14 5.03 -15.73
CA GLU A 467 36.98 5.63 -14.40
C GLU A 467 37.60 7.04 -14.32
N GLU A 468 38.62 7.27 -15.15
CA GLU A 468 39.34 8.53 -15.32
C GLU A 468 39.31 8.92 -16.82
N PRO A 469 39.72 10.14 -17.23
CA PRO A 469 39.66 10.56 -18.65
C PRO A 469 40.62 9.79 -19.58
N LEU A 470 41.40 8.85 -19.04
CA LEU A 470 42.32 7.98 -19.77
C LEU A 470 41.98 6.52 -19.49
N SER A 471 42.15 5.67 -20.50
CA SER A 471 41.99 4.23 -20.37
C SER A 471 43.18 3.48 -20.95
N ARG A 472 43.49 2.32 -20.36
CA ARG A 472 44.48 1.39 -20.92
C ARG A 472 43.83 0.58 -22.04
N VAL A 473 44.56 0.47 -23.14
CA VAL A 473 44.14 -0.32 -24.30
C VAL A 473 45.24 -1.28 -24.72
N ARG A 474 44.84 -2.46 -25.21
CA ARG A 474 45.75 -3.46 -25.75
C ARG A 474 45.42 -3.79 -27.20
N LYS A 475 46.46 -3.88 -28.01
CA LYS A 475 46.40 -4.33 -29.40
C LYS A 475 47.72 -4.99 -29.77
N ASP A 476 47.68 -6.13 -30.44
CA ASP A 476 48.86 -6.90 -30.87
C ASP A 476 49.81 -7.22 -29.70
N GLY A 477 49.24 -7.49 -28.51
CA GLY A 477 50.00 -7.78 -27.29
C GLY A 477 50.75 -6.59 -26.67
N ARG A 478 50.57 -5.36 -27.19
CA ARG A 478 51.19 -4.14 -26.66
C ARG A 478 50.15 -3.23 -26.01
N VAL A 479 50.56 -2.50 -24.97
CA VAL A 479 49.69 -1.68 -24.13
C VAL A 479 50.04 -0.20 -24.29
N GLY A 480 49.03 0.64 -24.36
CA GLY A 480 49.13 2.09 -24.43
C GLY A 480 47.97 2.76 -23.69
N LEU A 481 47.88 4.08 -23.84
CA LEU A 481 46.85 4.90 -23.20
C LEU A 481 46.05 5.66 -24.25
N ILE A 482 44.74 5.67 -24.07
CA ILE A 482 43.82 6.42 -24.92
C ILE A 482 42.99 7.37 -24.07
N SER A 483 42.63 8.53 -24.62
CA SER A 483 41.67 9.43 -24.02
C SER A 483 40.24 8.89 -24.15
N SER A 484 39.34 9.41 -23.32
CA SER A 484 37.88 9.26 -23.45
C SER A 484 37.30 9.67 -24.80
N PHE A 485 38.07 10.39 -25.62
CA PHE A 485 37.70 10.84 -26.97
C PHE A 485 38.40 10.05 -28.08
N GLY A 486 39.17 9.01 -27.74
CA GLY A 486 39.85 8.16 -28.71
C GLY A 486 41.24 8.62 -29.14
N ASP A 487 41.78 9.66 -28.52
CA ASP A 487 43.14 10.12 -28.81
C ASP A 487 44.16 9.17 -28.18
N VAL A 488 45.11 8.64 -28.96
CA VAL A 488 46.23 7.88 -28.41
C VAL A 488 47.15 8.84 -27.66
N VAL A 489 47.09 8.80 -26.33
CA VAL A 489 47.89 9.64 -25.43
C VAL A 489 49.27 9.03 -25.19
N LEU A 490 49.33 7.69 -25.07
CA LEU A 490 50.58 6.94 -25.03
C LEU A 490 50.53 5.85 -26.12
N PRO A 491 51.49 5.84 -27.06
CA PRO A 491 51.59 4.79 -28.06
C PRO A 491 51.63 3.38 -27.43
N LEU A 492 51.08 2.40 -28.16
CA LEU A 492 51.02 1.01 -27.74
C LEU A 492 52.39 0.33 -27.97
N ASP A 493 53.42 0.83 -27.28
CA ASP A 493 54.81 0.37 -27.42
C ASP A 493 55.30 -0.41 -26.20
N TYR A 494 54.49 -0.55 -25.15
CA TYR A 494 54.92 -1.12 -23.88
C TYR A 494 54.38 -2.53 -23.68
N THR A 495 55.18 -3.39 -23.06
CA THR A 495 54.71 -4.70 -22.57
C THR A 495 53.70 -4.58 -21.43
N HIS A 496 53.77 -3.52 -20.62
CA HIS A 496 52.81 -3.26 -19.55
C HIS A 496 52.68 -1.76 -19.26
N VAL A 497 51.44 -1.33 -18.96
CA VAL A 497 51.11 -0.02 -18.41
C VAL A 497 50.26 -0.27 -17.16
N GLY A 498 50.69 0.24 -16.01
CA GLY A 498 49.96 0.18 -14.73
C GLY A 498 48.77 1.15 -14.68
N PRO A 499 47.91 1.07 -13.66
CA PRO A 499 46.82 2.02 -13.47
C PRO A 499 47.37 3.44 -13.25
N PHE A 500 46.53 4.45 -13.50
CA PHE A 500 46.84 5.83 -13.09
C PHE A 500 46.62 5.98 -11.59
N VAL A 501 47.69 6.29 -10.85
CA VAL A 501 47.62 6.60 -9.42
C VAL A 501 48.43 7.86 -9.15
N ASP A 502 47.87 8.81 -8.43
CA ASP A 502 48.43 10.17 -8.24
C ASP A 502 48.84 10.87 -9.54
N GLY A 503 48.12 10.61 -10.64
CA GLY A 503 48.35 11.24 -11.94
C GLY A 503 49.54 10.70 -12.73
N LEU A 504 50.11 9.55 -12.33
CA LEU A 504 51.17 8.85 -13.05
C LEU A 504 50.82 7.39 -13.29
N ALA A 505 51.33 6.81 -14.39
CA ALA A 505 51.21 5.39 -14.69
C ALA A 505 52.60 4.75 -14.85
N LEU A 506 52.77 3.58 -14.23
CA LEU A 506 53.95 2.74 -14.43
C LEU A 506 54.00 2.26 -15.89
N VAL A 507 55.16 2.31 -16.52
CA VAL A 507 55.38 1.72 -17.84
C VAL A 507 56.56 0.75 -17.78
N VAL A 508 56.43 -0.40 -18.47
CA VAL A 508 57.46 -1.45 -18.49
C VAL A 508 57.83 -1.82 -19.91
N GLU A 509 59.14 -1.86 -20.17
CA GLU A 509 59.73 -2.39 -21.40
C GLU A 509 61.12 -2.95 -21.10
N ASN A 510 61.47 -4.09 -21.69
CA ASN A 510 62.79 -4.72 -21.54
C ASN A 510 63.26 -4.89 -20.08
N ASN A 511 62.37 -5.35 -19.19
CA ASN A 511 62.62 -5.53 -17.74
C ASN A 511 63.04 -4.24 -17.00
N LYS A 512 62.74 -3.08 -17.59
CA LYS A 512 62.92 -1.78 -16.98
C LYS A 512 61.59 -1.08 -16.82
N CYS A 513 61.44 -0.34 -15.73
CA CYS A 513 60.27 0.48 -15.50
C CYS A 513 60.61 1.96 -15.28
N GLY A 514 59.59 2.77 -15.56
CA GLY A 514 59.57 4.22 -15.44
C GLY A 514 58.11 4.66 -15.31
N TYR A 515 57.86 5.96 -15.44
CA TYR A 515 56.52 6.52 -15.25
C TYR A 515 56.20 7.58 -16.29
N VAL A 516 54.96 7.54 -16.77
CA VAL A 516 54.38 8.55 -17.66
C VAL A 516 53.34 9.38 -16.93
N ASP A 517 53.18 10.64 -17.33
CA ASP A 517 52.09 11.51 -16.87
C ASP A 517 50.81 11.34 -17.69
N GLY A 518 49.74 12.03 -17.28
CA GLY A 518 48.45 12.02 -17.99
C GLY A 518 48.47 12.60 -19.41
N ARG A 519 49.61 13.12 -19.88
CA ARG A 519 49.84 13.57 -21.26
C ARG A 519 50.68 12.56 -22.04
N GLY A 520 50.96 11.39 -21.47
CA GLY A 520 51.81 10.36 -22.06
C GLY A 520 53.31 10.70 -22.02
N GLN A 521 53.72 11.74 -21.30
CA GLN A 521 55.13 12.13 -21.22
C GLN A 521 55.85 11.29 -20.20
N LEU A 522 56.99 10.71 -20.59
CA LEU A 522 57.87 9.97 -19.67
C LEU A 522 58.53 10.96 -18.69
N VAL A 523 58.02 11.02 -17.46
CA VAL A 523 58.52 11.90 -16.39
C VAL A 523 59.58 11.21 -15.52
N VAL A 524 59.56 9.88 -15.48
CA VAL A 524 60.62 9.05 -14.89
C VAL A 524 61.09 8.07 -15.97
N PRO A 525 62.37 8.10 -16.36
CA PRO A 525 62.88 7.23 -17.42
C PRO A 525 62.83 5.75 -17.05
N LEU A 526 62.89 4.86 -18.06
CA LEU A 526 62.98 3.41 -17.90
C LEU A 526 64.35 2.97 -17.34
N GLU A 527 64.66 3.29 -16.10
CA GLU A 527 65.96 3.00 -15.47
C GLU A 527 65.89 2.02 -14.30
N TYR A 528 64.72 1.90 -13.67
CA TYR A 528 64.50 1.01 -12.53
C TYR A 528 64.25 -0.42 -12.97
N GLU A 529 64.65 -1.37 -12.13
CA GLU A 529 64.41 -2.80 -12.38
C GLU A 529 62.93 -3.10 -12.21
N ALA A 530 62.31 -3.67 -13.25
CA ALA A 530 60.95 -4.19 -13.20
C ALA A 530 61.02 -5.70 -12.89
N PRO A 531 60.46 -6.17 -11.76
CA PRO A 531 60.29 -7.61 -11.55
C PRO A 531 59.50 -8.28 -12.69
N GLU A 532 59.76 -9.56 -12.95
CA GLU A 532 58.95 -10.31 -13.92
C GLU A 532 57.49 -10.42 -13.46
N GLY A 533 56.54 -10.23 -14.39
CA GLY A 533 55.11 -10.37 -14.10
C GLY A 533 54.50 -9.28 -13.21
N VAL A 534 55.12 -8.10 -13.14
CA VAL A 534 54.59 -6.96 -12.37
C VAL A 534 53.23 -6.51 -12.89
N THR A 535 52.27 -6.39 -11.99
CA THR A 535 50.93 -5.85 -12.26
C THR A 535 50.59 -4.61 -11.42
N SER A 536 51.27 -4.36 -10.30
CA SER A 536 51.03 -3.22 -9.38
C SER A 536 52.24 -2.83 -8.51
N PHE A 537 53.43 -3.36 -8.84
CA PHE A 537 54.65 -3.01 -8.13
C PHE A 537 55.05 -1.56 -8.46
N GLY A 538 55.03 -0.70 -7.45
CA GLY A 538 55.58 0.65 -7.54
C GLY A 538 54.57 1.77 -7.81
N ASP A 539 53.26 1.50 -7.87
CA ASP A 539 52.25 2.54 -8.08
C ASP A 539 52.47 3.75 -7.16
N PHE A 540 52.36 4.96 -7.72
CA PHE A 540 52.51 6.19 -6.95
C PHE A 540 51.40 6.29 -5.91
N ARG A 541 51.74 6.50 -4.63
CA ARG A 541 50.78 6.74 -3.55
C ARG A 541 51.29 7.84 -2.64
N ASN A 542 50.47 8.85 -2.40
CA ASN A 542 50.85 10.05 -1.66
C ASN A 542 52.14 10.71 -2.20
N GLY A 543 52.26 10.76 -3.53
CA GLY A 543 53.37 11.39 -4.26
C GLY A 543 54.70 10.62 -4.24
N ARG A 544 54.67 9.33 -3.90
CA ARG A 544 55.86 8.47 -3.83
C ARG A 544 55.63 7.12 -4.49
N ALA A 545 56.67 6.58 -5.12
CA ALA A 545 56.65 5.25 -5.74
C ALA A 545 57.78 4.39 -5.19
N GLU A 546 57.50 3.11 -4.96
CA GLU A 546 58.52 2.11 -4.69
C GLU A 546 59.23 1.71 -5.99
N VAL A 547 60.56 1.73 -5.95
CA VAL A 547 61.39 1.34 -7.09
C VAL A 547 62.54 0.46 -6.65
N GLN A 548 63.05 -0.34 -7.59
CA GLN A 548 64.21 -1.19 -7.38
C GLN A 548 65.41 -0.71 -8.20
N SER A 549 66.54 -0.57 -7.51
CA SER A 549 67.84 -0.24 -8.10
C SER A 549 68.89 -1.17 -7.50
N THR A 550 69.61 -1.90 -8.35
CA THR A 550 70.71 -2.81 -7.93
C THR A 550 70.27 -3.84 -6.88
N GLY A 551 69.06 -4.40 -7.04
CA GLY A 551 68.49 -5.37 -6.09
C GLY A 551 68.12 -4.79 -4.71
N LYS A 552 68.04 -3.46 -4.56
CA LYS A 552 67.60 -2.77 -3.34
C LYS A 552 66.37 -1.92 -3.61
N ARG A 553 65.45 -1.88 -2.65
CA ARG A 553 64.23 -1.06 -2.70
C ARG A 553 64.46 0.34 -2.14
N CYS A 554 63.77 1.32 -2.71
CA CYS A 554 63.71 2.71 -2.27
C CYS A 554 62.40 3.36 -2.68
N LEU A 555 62.21 4.61 -2.25
CA LEU A 555 61.12 5.47 -2.69
C LEU A 555 61.65 6.65 -3.48
N ILE A 556 60.99 6.95 -4.59
CA ILE A 556 61.19 8.16 -5.37
C ILE A 556 59.94 9.03 -5.33
N ASN A 557 60.10 10.32 -5.61
CA ASN A 557 58.97 11.20 -5.92
C ASN A 557 58.76 11.33 -7.44
N ALA A 558 57.73 12.08 -7.84
CA ALA A 558 57.37 12.29 -9.25
C ALA A 558 58.45 13.01 -10.09
N LYS A 559 59.44 13.65 -9.45
CA LYS A 559 60.60 14.28 -10.11
C LYS A 559 61.78 13.32 -10.25
N ASN A 560 61.58 12.04 -9.95
CA ASN A 560 62.63 11.02 -9.86
C ASN A 560 63.67 11.30 -8.76
N GLU A 561 63.34 12.10 -7.73
CA GLU A 561 64.24 12.33 -6.60
C GLU A 561 64.06 11.22 -5.57
N ARG A 562 65.17 10.66 -5.07
CA ARG A 562 65.16 9.64 -4.02
C ARG A 562 64.77 10.26 -2.69
N VAL A 563 63.56 9.97 -2.22
CA VAL A 563 63.02 10.44 -0.93
C VAL A 563 63.22 9.41 0.19
N PHE A 564 63.54 8.16 -0.16
CA PHE A 564 63.94 7.11 0.78
C PHE A 564 65.11 6.31 0.19
N PRO A 565 66.18 6.02 0.96
CA PRO A 565 67.44 5.50 0.42
C PRO A 565 67.35 4.05 -0.08
N CYS A 566 68.00 3.77 -1.22
CA CYS A 566 68.08 2.44 -1.83
C CYS A 566 69.09 1.53 -1.11
N GLN A 567 68.74 1.05 0.08
CA GLN A 567 69.66 0.24 0.91
C GLN A 567 69.00 -0.98 1.57
N PHE A 568 67.70 -1.16 1.39
CA PHE A 568 66.94 -2.25 2.00
C PHE A 568 66.67 -3.35 0.99
N THR A 569 66.63 -4.60 1.44
CA THR A 569 66.26 -5.72 0.56
C THR A 569 64.77 -5.70 0.25
N ASP A 570 63.97 -5.07 1.12
CA ASP A 570 62.54 -4.85 0.91
C ASP A 570 62.06 -3.66 1.75
N ILE A 571 60.96 -3.03 1.34
CA ILE A 571 60.27 -2.01 2.13
C ILE A 571 58.76 -2.28 2.10
N GLY A 572 58.06 -1.96 3.18
CA GLY A 572 56.60 -2.00 3.23
C GLY A 572 55.99 -0.63 2.92
N PRO A 573 54.65 -0.50 3.00
CA PRO A 573 53.97 0.77 2.79
C PRO A 573 54.53 1.88 3.69
N ALA A 574 54.92 3.00 3.08
CA ALA A 574 55.61 4.12 3.73
C ALA A 574 54.68 5.31 4.02
N THR A 575 53.45 5.00 4.44
CA THR A 575 52.34 5.92 4.67
C THR A 575 52.15 6.25 6.16
N GLY A 576 52.65 5.40 7.05
CA GLY A 576 52.63 5.61 8.50
C GLY A 576 53.76 6.50 9.03
N ALA A 577 53.83 6.65 10.36
CA ALA A 577 54.92 7.36 11.03
C ALA A 577 56.28 6.66 10.89
N LEU A 578 56.25 5.34 10.70
CA LEU A 578 57.40 4.48 10.49
C LEU A 578 57.20 3.62 9.24
N VAL A 579 58.28 3.34 8.53
CA VAL A 579 58.30 2.53 7.32
C VAL A 579 58.78 1.12 7.67
N PRO A 580 58.00 0.06 7.37
CA PRO A 580 58.48 -1.31 7.49
C PRO A 580 59.66 -1.52 6.53
N ILE A 581 60.76 -2.08 7.02
CA ILE A 581 61.97 -2.32 6.22
C ILE A 581 62.51 -3.71 6.46
N ARG A 582 63.04 -4.33 5.41
CA ARG A 582 63.74 -5.61 5.49
C ARG A 582 65.23 -5.42 5.26
N LYS A 583 66.03 -5.87 6.23
CA LYS A 583 67.49 -5.86 6.15
C LYS A 583 68.04 -7.05 6.94
N LYS A 584 69.07 -7.71 6.39
CA LYS A 584 69.63 -8.97 6.92
C LYS A 584 68.58 -10.07 7.13
N GLY A 585 67.61 -10.18 6.22
CA GLY A 585 66.61 -11.25 6.21
C GLY A 585 65.38 -11.03 7.10
N LYS A 586 65.44 -10.14 8.09
CA LYS A 586 64.35 -9.84 9.02
C LYS A 586 63.71 -8.48 8.74
N TRP A 587 62.47 -8.31 9.20
CA TRP A 587 61.71 -7.06 9.16
C TRP A 587 61.85 -6.27 10.46
N GLY A 588 61.84 -4.95 10.33
CA GLY A 588 61.80 -3.96 11.40
C GLY A 588 61.29 -2.63 10.83
N TYR A 589 61.65 -1.51 11.47
CA TYR A 589 61.09 -0.21 11.10
C TYR A 589 62.16 0.89 11.02
N ALA A 590 61.99 1.78 10.03
CA ALA A 590 62.80 2.97 9.85
C ALA A 590 61.95 4.24 9.93
N SER A 591 62.59 5.35 10.23
CA SER A 591 62.01 6.68 10.08
C SER A 591 61.75 6.96 8.60
N ASN A 592 60.94 7.98 8.32
CA ASN A 592 60.69 8.44 6.95
C ASN A 592 61.94 8.92 6.19
N LYS A 593 63.10 9.06 6.86
CA LYS A 593 64.39 9.35 6.23
C LYS A 593 65.24 8.10 5.95
N GLY A 594 64.72 6.90 6.24
CA GLY A 594 65.43 5.63 6.11
C GLY A 594 66.43 5.36 7.24
N THR A 595 66.34 6.09 8.36
CA THR A 595 67.12 5.77 9.57
C THR A 595 66.41 4.66 10.33
N VAL A 596 67.07 3.51 10.54
CA VAL A 596 66.50 2.41 11.33
C VAL A 596 66.19 2.90 12.75
N VAL A 597 64.95 2.69 13.21
CA VAL A 597 64.50 3.11 14.55
C VAL A 597 64.68 1.99 15.55
N PHE A 598 64.25 0.78 15.20
CA PHE A 598 64.51 -0.43 15.99
C PHE A 598 64.77 -1.62 15.08
N ASP A 599 65.70 -2.47 15.53
CA ASP A 599 66.35 -3.47 14.70
C ASP A 599 65.43 -4.67 14.38
N ASN A 600 65.81 -5.37 13.32
CA ASN A 600 64.98 -6.34 12.64
C ASN A 600 64.97 -7.70 13.34
N LYS A 601 63.94 -7.98 14.14
CA LYS A 601 63.74 -9.29 14.77
C LYS A 601 62.53 -10.08 14.24
N TYR A 602 61.65 -9.44 13.46
CA TYR A 602 60.40 -10.03 13.00
C TYR A 602 60.56 -10.74 11.66
N ASP A 603 59.76 -11.79 11.44
CA ASP A 603 59.66 -12.50 10.16
C ASP A 603 58.78 -11.74 9.16
N MET A 604 57.79 -10.98 9.64
CA MET A 604 57.01 -10.01 8.84
C MET A 604 56.65 -8.77 9.68
N ALA A 605 56.50 -7.62 9.02
CA ALA A 605 56.03 -6.39 9.62
C ALA A 605 55.07 -5.68 8.65
N TRP A 606 53.91 -5.25 9.15
CA TRP A 606 52.92 -4.52 8.35
C TRP A 606 53.02 -3.02 8.58
N GLU A 607 52.26 -2.27 7.79
CA GLU A 607 52.14 -0.83 7.94
C GLU A 607 51.72 -0.43 9.37
N MET A 608 52.29 0.68 9.85
CA MET A 608 51.90 1.31 11.10
C MET A 608 50.75 2.28 10.89
N LEU A 609 49.53 1.85 11.23
CA LEU A 609 48.30 2.62 11.13
C LEU A 609 47.87 3.10 12.51
N ARG A 610 47.53 4.40 12.63
CA ARG A 610 47.01 5.01 13.87
C ARG A 610 47.86 4.70 15.12
N GLY A 611 49.17 4.60 14.94
CA GLY A 611 50.16 4.35 16.00
C GLY A 611 50.41 2.88 16.35
N MET A 612 49.76 1.93 15.68
CA MET A 612 49.87 0.49 15.91
C MET A 612 50.34 -0.23 14.65
N ALA A 613 51.12 -1.30 14.79
CA ALA A 613 51.50 -2.14 13.67
C ALA A 613 51.47 -3.62 14.03
N ARG A 614 51.06 -4.45 13.07
CA ARG A 614 51.11 -5.91 13.19
C ARG A 614 52.53 -6.40 12.88
N VAL A 615 52.97 -7.40 13.60
CA VAL A 615 54.27 -8.05 13.41
C VAL A 615 54.13 -9.56 13.54
N LYS A 616 54.92 -10.34 12.80
CA LYS A 616 54.94 -11.81 12.87
C LYS A 616 56.33 -12.31 13.28
N SER A 617 56.39 -13.25 14.21
CA SER A 617 57.59 -13.99 14.61
C SER A 617 57.25 -15.49 14.67
N GLY A 618 57.98 -16.31 13.92
CA GLY A 618 57.57 -17.68 13.66
C GLY A 618 56.19 -17.71 13.01
N GLU A 619 55.25 -18.48 13.56
CA GLU A 619 53.87 -18.54 13.10
C GLU A 619 52.90 -17.58 13.80
N LEU A 620 53.40 -16.79 14.77
CA LEU A 620 52.55 -15.98 15.63
C LEU A 620 52.67 -14.49 15.32
N MET A 621 51.54 -13.80 15.38
CA MET A 621 51.39 -12.37 15.24
C MET A 621 51.26 -11.67 16.60
N GLY A 622 51.76 -10.44 16.63
CA GLY A 622 51.66 -9.50 17.73
C GLY A 622 51.37 -8.08 17.24
N LEU A 623 51.22 -7.15 18.19
CA LEU A 623 51.02 -5.73 17.94
C LEU A 623 52.12 -4.93 18.64
N ILE A 624 52.67 -3.97 17.92
CA ILE A 624 53.61 -2.99 18.44
C ILE A 624 53.04 -1.57 18.35
N ASP A 625 53.52 -0.68 19.19
CA ASP A 625 53.26 0.75 19.08
C ASP A 625 54.37 1.49 18.28
N SER A 626 54.19 2.80 18.09
CA SER A 626 55.14 3.68 17.42
C SER A 626 56.53 3.81 18.04
N THR A 627 56.72 3.34 19.27
CA THR A 627 58.05 3.29 19.92
C THR A 627 58.76 1.96 19.69
N GLY A 628 58.08 0.98 19.08
CA GLY A 628 58.55 -0.40 18.93
C GLY A 628 58.26 -1.26 20.16
N LYS A 629 57.50 -0.77 21.13
CA LYS A 629 57.07 -1.57 22.28
C LYS A 629 56.01 -2.57 21.82
N GLU A 630 56.19 -3.83 22.19
CA GLU A 630 55.18 -4.88 22.02
C GLU A 630 54.01 -4.61 22.97
N VAL A 631 52.90 -4.10 22.41
CA VAL A 631 51.62 -3.95 23.10
C VAL A 631 50.98 -5.32 23.29
N VAL A 632 51.07 -6.15 22.25
CA VAL A 632 50.74 -7.57 22.30
C VAL A 632 51.95 -8.34 21.76
N PRO A 633 52.68 -9.10 22.60
CA PRO A 633 53.77 -9.94 22.11
C PRO A 633 53.23 -11.00 21.13
N PRO A 634 54.03 -11.50 20.17
CA PRO A 634 53.60 -12.53 19.23
C PRO A 634 52.99 -13.76 19.92
N ARG A 635 51.66 -13.88 19.87
CA ARG A 635 50.89 -14.93 20.56
C ARG A 635 49.61 -15.37 19.85
N TYR A 636 49.11 -14.59 18.91
CA TYR A 636 47.92 -14.94 18.12
C TYR A 636 48.34 -15.50 16.77
N LYS A 637 47.57 -16.41 16.20
CA LYS A 637 47.79 -16.91 14.83
C LYS A 637 47.48 -15.85 13.78
N ASP A 638 46.55 -14.95 14.10
CA ASP A 638 46.10 -13.88 13.21
C ASP A 638 45.61 -12.66 13.98
N ILE A 639 45.77 -11.47 13.40
CA ILE A 639 45.31 -10.17 13.93
C ILE A 639 44.84 -9.30 12.76
N ASN A 640 43.56 -8.92 12.78
CA ASN A 640 42.94 -8.07 11.76
C ASN A 640 42.31 -6.83 12.40
N GLU A 641 42.66 -5.64 11.88
CA GLU A 641 42.08 -4.36 12.33
C GLU A 641 40.64 -4.21 11.85
N THR A 642 39.80 -3.59 12.67
CA THR A 642 38.39 -3.30 12.38
C THR A 642 38.21 -1.79 12.14
N PRO A 643 37.15 -1.34 11.42
CA PRO A 643 36.86 0.08 11.22
C PRO A 643 36.70 0.87 12.54
N PHE A 644 36.29 0.18 13.60
CA PHE A 644 36.01 0.75 14.93
C PHE A 644 37.26 0.87 15.82
N GLY A 645 38.45 0.56 15.29
CA GLY A 645 39.71 0.70 16.00
C GLY A 645 40.00 -0.41 17.01
N THR A 646 39.32 -1.55 16.90
CA THR A 646 39.61 -2.80 17.61
C THR A 646 40.31 -3.79 16.67
N PHE A 647 40.76 -4.92 17.20
CA PHE A 647 41.40 -5.97 16.41
C PHE A 647 40.76 -7.32 16.68
N ILE A 648 40.32 -8.00 15.62
CA ILE A 648 39.92 -9.40 15.68
C ILE A 648 41.20 -10.23 15.76
N VAL A 649 41.29 -11.10 16.77
CA VAL A 649 42.45 -11.97 17.00
C VAL A 649 42.04 -13.43 16.88
N LYS A 650 42.93 -14.29 16.38
CA LYS A 650 42.72 -15.75 16.33
C LYS A 650 43.79 -16.48 17.13
N SER A 651 43.38 -17.44 17.95
CA SER A 651 44.26 -18.34 18.71
C SER A 651 43.91 -19.81 18.44
N ASP A 652 44.54 -20.75 19.15
CA ASP A 652 44.13 -22.16 19.16
C ASP A 652 42.71 -22.35 19.74
N ALA A 653 42.27 -21.46 20.63
CA ALA A 653 40.95 -21.53 21.25
C ALA A 653 39.84 -20.97 20.34
N GLY A 654 40.18 -20.16 19.33
CA GLY A 654 39.24 -19.54 18.42
C GLY A 654 39.51 -18.05 18.20
N SER A 655 38.49 -17.35 17.72
CA SER A 655 38.47 -15.92 17.47
C SER A 655 38.05 -15.13 18.73
N GLY A 656 38.64 -13.95 18.90
CA GLY A 656 38.36 -12.97 19.96
C GLY A 656 38.48 -11.53 19.44
N LEU A 657 38.33 -10.54 20.32
CA LEU A 657 38.43 -9.12 20.02
C LEU A 657 39.27 -8.41 21.08
N ILE A 658 40.23 -7.60 20.66
CA ILE A 658 41.06 -6.77 21.54
C ILE A 658 40.96 -5.30 21.17
N ASP A 659 41.21 -4.41 22.13
CA ASP A 659 41.39 -2.99 21.88
C ASP A 659 42.85 -2.63 21.54
N ARG A 660 43.14 -1.34 21.32
CA ARG A 660 44.48 -0.83 21.00
C ARG A 660 45.49 -0.95 22.13
N THR A 661 45.03 -1.16 23.35
CA THR A 661 45.89 -1.40 24.52
C THR A 661 46.27 -2.88 24.65
N GLY A 662 45.71 -3.75 23.81
CA GLY A 662 45.85 -5.20 23.90
C GLY A 662 44.91 -5.84 24.92
N ARG A 663 43.97 -5.08 25.49
CA ARG A 663 42.95 -5.61 26.41
C ARG A 663 41.95 -6.44 25.60
N GLU A 664 41.67 -7.64 26.08
CA GLU A 664 40.62 -8.48 25.52
C GLU A 664 39.24 -7.90 25.86
N LEU A 665 38.52 -7.50 24.82
CA LEU A 665 37.10 -7.12 24.89
C LEU A 665 36.22 -8.36 24.79
N ILE A 666 36.62 -9.31 23.93
CA ILE A 666 36.05 -10.64 23.82
C ILE A 666 37.21 -11.63 23.84
N ALA A 667 37.25 -12.49 24.86
CA ALA A 667 38.28 -13.51 24.97
C ALA A 667 38.21 -14.50 23.78
N PRO A 668 39.35 -14.99 23.24
CA PRO A 668 39.34 -16.00 22.19
C PRO A 668 38.61 -17.28 22.63
N GLY A 669 37.66 -17.72 21.81
CA GLY A 669 36.85 -18.92 22.11
C GLY A 669 35.69 -19.17 21.15
N TYR A 670 35.46 -18.24 20.24
CA TYR A 670 34.38 -18.30 19.25
C TYR A 670 34.92 -18.79 17.91
N ALA A 671 34.07 -19.42 17.09
CA ALA A 671 34.43 -19.72 15.71
C ALA A 671 34.63 -18.42 14.91
N MET A 672 33.73 -17.45 15.10
CA MET A 672 33.78 -16.14 14.44
C MET A 672 33.45 -15.02 15.43
N VAL A 673 34.10 -13.87 15.23
CA VAL A 673 33.79 -12.60 15.91
C VAL A 673 33.70 -11.52 14.83
N ALA A 674 32.59 -10.79 14.80
CA ALA A 674 32.33 -9.74 13.81
C ALA A 674 31.73 -8.51 14.52
N PRO A 675 32.45 -7.39 14.63
CA PRO A 675 31.88 -6.14 15.12
C PRO A 675 30.83 -5.60 14.15
N MET A 676 29.63 -5.32 14.65
CA MET A 676 28.50 -4.76 13.88
C MET A 676 28.54 -3.22 13.92
N ASP A 677 28.94 -2.67 15.07
CA ASP A 677 29.31 -1.27 15.25
C ASP A 677 30.41 -1.15 16.33
N ALA A 678 30.66 0.05 16.86
CA ALA A 678 31.64 0.27 17.92
C ALA A 678 31.26 -0.35 19.29
N ARG A 679 29.99 -0.73 19.48
CA ARG A 679 29.41 -1.24 20.73
C ARG A 679 28.98 -2.70 20.62
N ILE A 680 28.46 -3.15 19.49
CA ILE A 680 27.78 -4.43 19.31
C ILE A 680 28.67 -5.38 18.50
N VAL A 681 28.84 -6.58 19.02
CA VAL A 681 29.65 -7.63 18.37
C VAL A 681 28.82 -8.90 18.19
N LYS A 682 28.80 -9.41 16.97
CA LYS A 682 28.29 -10.75 16.65
C LYS A 682 29.38 -11.78 16.97
N VAL A 683 29.00 -12.82 17.70
CA VAL A 683 29.87 -13.96 18.01
C VAL A 683 29.20 -15.25 17.56
N GLU A 684 29.97 -16.17 16.97
CA GLU A 684 29.46 -17.45 16.46
C GLU A 684 30.25 -18.63 17.04
N ARG A 685 29.56 -19.71 17.37
CA ARG A 685 30.13 -20.97 17.85
C ARG A 685 29.17 -22.12 17.58
N ASN A 686 29.68 -23.23 17.04
CA ASN A 686 28.88 -24.43 16.71
C ASN A 686 27.64 -24.10 15.85
N GLU A 687 27.83 -23.31 14.79
CA GLU A 687 26.78 -22.89 13.82
C GLU A 687 25.64 -22.05 14.43
N ARG A 688 25.83 -21.56 15.67
CA ARG A 688 24.91 -20.69 16.39
C ARG A 688 25.58 -19.40 16.75
N PHE A 689 24.81 -18.33 16.93
CA PHE A 689 25.38 -17.01 17.21
C PHE A 689 24.61 -16.23 18.28
N GLY A 690 25.23 -15.15 18.73
CA GLY A 690 24.63 -14.14 19.58
C GLY A 690 25.26 -12.77 19.35
N TYR A 691 24.62 -11.75 19.92
CA TYR A 691 25.10 -10.37 19.90
C TYR A 691 25.43 -9.91 21.31
N ILE A 692 26.62 -9.35 21.50
CA ILE A 692 27.10 -8.83 22.79
C ILE A 692 27.16 -7.30 22.70
N ASP A 693 26.61 -6.61 23.70
CA ASP A 693 26.87 -5.19 23.94
C ASP A 693 28.15 -5.06 24.77
N LEU A 694 29.21 -4.49 24.18
CA LEU A 694 30.51 -4.31 24.81
C LEU A 694 30.50 -3.30 25.96
N THR A 695 29.51 -2.40 26.02
CA THR A 695 29.41 -1.40 27.10
C THR A 695 28.75 -1.96 28.36
N GLU A 696 27.82 -2.89 28.18
CA GLU A 696 27.09 -3.54 29.26
C GLU A 696 27.63 -4.94 29.60
N ASP A 697 28.57 -5.45 28.79
CA ASP A 697 29.18 -6.78 28.89
C ASP A 697 28.14 -7.90 29.02
N ARG A 698 27.08 -7.82 28.20
CA ARG A 698 25.98 -8.80 28.19
C ARG A 698 25.49 -9.09 26.79
N PHE A 699 24.86 -10.25 26.63
CA PHE A 699 24.16 -10.59 25.39
C PHE A 699 22.90 -9.72 25.24
N ILE A 700 22.80 -9.04 24.10
CA ILE A 700 21.57 -8.41 23.61
C ILE A 700 20.58 -9.51 23.23
N TRP A 701 21.07 -10.53 22.53
CA TRP A 701 20.31 -11.69 22.10
C TRP A 701 21.26 -12.87 21.84
N LYS A 702 20.77 -14.10 22.02
CA LYS A 702 21.50 -15.32 21.69
C LYS A 702 20.54 -16.37 21.14
N GLU A 703 20.99 -17.11 20.13
CA GLU A 703 20.20 -18.19 19.56
C GLU A 703 19.91 -19.28 20.60
N ALA A 704 18.75 -19.93 20.50
CA ALA A 704 18.35 -20.97 21.43
C ALA A 704 19.41 -22.09 21.49
N GLY A 705 19.98 -22.30 22.69
CA GLY A 705 21.07 -23.24 22.93
C GLY A 705 22.43 -22.82 22.35
N PHE A 706 22.64 -21.53 22.12
CA PHE A 706 23.97 -20.96 21.99
C PHE A 706 24.69 -21.04 23.35
N ASP A 707 25.87 -21.66 23.36
CA ASP A 707 26.70 -21.85 24.55
C ASP A 707 28.01 -21.04 24.43
N PRO A 708 28.12 -19.90 25.13
CA PRO A 708 29.35 -19.10 25.08
C PRO A 708 30.52 -19.91 25.67
N PRO A 709 31.77 -19.61 25.30
CA PRO A 709 32.93 -20.18 25.96
C PRO A 709 32.80 -19.97 27.46
N THR A 710 32.96 -21.05 28.23
CA THR A 710 33.11 -20.97 29.67
C THR A 710 34.35 -20.13 29.93
N THR A 711 34.17 -18.88 30.32
CA THR A 711 35.27 -18.04 30.78
C THR A 711 35.90 -18.79 31.95
N ALA A 712 37.14 -19.27 31.79
CA ALA A 712 37.99 -19.44 32.94
C ALA A 712 38.02 -18.06 33.60
N ALA A 713 37.44 -17.93 34.79
CA ALA A 713 37.51 -16.69 35.55
C ALA A 713 38.99 -16.25 35.61
N PRO A 714 39.28 -14.93 35.48
CA PRO A 714 40.65 -14.44 35.49
C PRO A 714 41.42 -14.87 36.73
#